data_AF-A0A6S6YWA4-F1
#
_entry.id   AF-A0A6S6YWA4-F1
#
_cell.length_a   1.000
_cell.length_b   1.000
_cell.length_c   1.000
_cell.angle_alpha   90.00
_cell.angle_beta   90.00
_cell.angle_gamma   90.00
#
_symmetry.space_group_name_H-M   'P 1'
#
loop_
_entity.id
_entity.type
_entity.pdbx_description
1 polymer ?
#
loop_
_entity_poly.entity_id
_entity_poly.type
_entity_poly.pdbx_seq_one_letter_code
_entity_poly.pdbx_strand_id
1 'polypeptide(L)'
;MQPLSPYEVRLLCRLSSASLIALGACPSFAQTIDGGSIVTVPGTQSSPWNIGAGALTVGNTSTGTLQIGAGGVVSNGSGFVGRQASGTGNVTVNGAAAQWTNSAGLSVGFSGKGTLGIANGGHVTSLTNTYLGVAANSTGTVTVSGIGSQLNSTGFMRVGQTGSGTLQISDQAIVSNSLAQIGYDATGVGVVTVNGAGSQWNSSGELTVGASGNGRLNIANAGAVSSALGTIGSGAGSTGAVTVDGASSSWTNAGLLTVGNLGAGALTISNNATVSAASVRAGVGSGSQGVINIGAAALAVAVAPGTLALTGPSPTVTLGTTGSLVLNHTDNSGGYVFGYGISGAGKVNIYSGTTVLTANNTYTGGTTIAGGTLQLGNGGATGAIVGNVTNHGVLTFNRSDTLPFAGLISGSGKVNQIGAGTTVLTADNTYTGGTTISAGTLQLGNGGATGAIVGDVVNNGALTFNRSDTLAFAGLISGLGSVNQNGTGTTVFTAQHTYSGATHISAGVLRAGTASTFSPNSAVNVATAGTLDLSGYSQSVGAVHNAGLINMGTGTPPGATLTTPTYVGQGGTIAMNTYLGADGSPSDRLVVNGGMVSGASSLIVSNAGGAGAVTLGNGILLVEAVNGATTPMGAFTLGNPGGYVAAGPYAYTLYRSSVDTSGQQSWYLRSTVDCAAAPNNPACKNPEPPPNPPGPPVPPSPPAPPNYRPEVSTAVATPELALRYGSTFLDSLHERIGEERFQHPSADMGGNARVWGRLIGVTGERNGSNAGILGSRGPDFDYKIYGLQSGVDVYRRTNANGSMDHAGIYAAFGRATADVDHLDGRAAGQAAMDGVTLGSYWTHIGKEGWYIDAVIQGTRYDVDNGRSPAGLNLHTRGFGFATSLESGYPVRLNEEWVIEPQAQLVFQNINLNDANDGAAKIRFSDVDSLRGRVGVRLARTVELEPGQGGKRVATTWLRASLVNEFLTNPTTQFSAQNGYVPFRSDMKGMSVQLNVGADVGVKRNLSVYASAGSEISLKGDGQSFNGKVGLKLAF
;
A
#
# COMPACT_ATOMS: atom_id res chain seq x y z
N MET A 1 23.37 -23.74 -107.44
CA MET A 1 22.83 -24.69 -108.45
C MET A 1 21.30 -24.62 -108.34
N GLN A 2 20.57 -24.86 -109.44
CA GLN A 2 19.12 -24.58 -109.63
C GLN A 2 18.19 -25.37 -108.66
N PRO A 3 16.86 -25.11 -108.60
CA PRO A 3 16.01 -23.99 -109.10
C PRO A 3 15.31 -23.25 -107.90
N LEU A 4 14.35 -22.30 -107.97
CA LEU A 4 13.74 -21.38 -108.97
C LEU A 4 13.10 -20.18 -108.21
N SER A 5 12.40 -19.25 -108.89
CA SER A 5 11.51 -18.24 -108.25
C SER A 5 10.28 -17.91 -109.10
N PRO A 6 9.13 -17.59 -108.50
CA PRO A 6 8.09 -16.82 -109.19
C PRO A 6 7.51 -15.66 -108.36
N TYR A 7 7.58 -14.45 -108.93
CA TYR A 7 6.38 -13.59 -109.00
C TYR A 7 5.33 -14.31 -109.88
N GLU A 8 4.05 -13.93 -109.76
CA GLU A 8 2.89 -14.50 -110.48
C GLU A 8 2.26 -15.81 -109.95
N VAL A 9 1.44 -15.70 -108.89
CA VAL A 9 0.09 -16.32 -108.90
C VAL A 9 -0.89 -15.35 -108.22
N ARG A 10 -1.64 -14.59 -109.02
CA ARG A 10 -2.75 -13.75 -108.56
C ARG A 10 -4.03 -14.06 -109.34
N LEU A 11 -4.47 -15.32 -109.36
CA LEU A 11 -5.82 -15.72 -109.80
C LEU A 11 -6.12 -17.18 -109.41
N LEU A 12 -7.13 -17.41 -108.56
CA LEU A 12 -7.99 -18.62 -108.43
C LEU A 12 -8.62 -18.73 -107.03
N CYS A 13 -9.51 -17.79 -106.67
CA CYS A 13 -10.56 -18.05 -105.67
C CYS A 13 -11.76 -17.08 -105.80
N ARG A 14 -12.29 -16.95 -107.02
CA ARG A 14 -13.61 -16.35 -107.30
C ARG A 14 -14.22 -16.99 -108.55
N LEU A 15 -15.09 -17.99 -108.37
CA LEU A 15 -16.35 -18.14 -109.13
C LEU A 15 -17.16 -19.38 -108.69
N SER A 16 -18.49 -19.19 -108.70
CA SER A 16 -19.59 -20.16 -108.89
C SER A 16 -19.72 -21.42 -108.01
N SER A 17 -20.82 -21.42 -107.25
CA SER A 17 -21.90 -22.42 -107.30
C SER A 17 -21.67 -23.88 -106.85
N ALA A 18 -22.36 -24.20 -105.75
CA ALA A 18 -23.04 -25.47 -105.44
C ALA A 18 -22.27 -26.82 -105.45
N SER A 19 -22.24 -27.40 -104.24
CA SER A 19 -22.28 -28.84 -103.93
C SER A 19 -20.97 -29.66 -103.84
N LEU A 20 -20.71 -30.01 -102.57
CA LEU A 20 -20.20 -31.30 -102.06
C LEU A 20 -18.68 -31.56 -101.95
N ILE A 21 -18.39 -32.32 -100.88
CA ILE A 21 -17.15 -33.03 -100.51
C ILE A 21 -16.11 -32.19 -99.76
N ALA A 22 -15.77 -32.67 -98.56
CA ALA A 22 -14.78 -32.10 -97.66
C ALA A 22 -13.36 -32.27 -98.23
N LEU A 23 -12.64 -31.16 -98.34
CA LEU A 23 -11.20 -31.11 -98.55
C LEU A 23 -10.57 -30.32 -97.40
N GLY A 24 -9.41 -30.80 -96.93
CA GLY A 24 -8.82 -30.39 -95.66
C GLY A 24 -8.52 -28.90 -95.56
N ALA A 25 -8.60 -28.36 -94.34
CA ALA A 25 -8.26 -26.97 -94.05
C ALA A 25 -6.85 -26.63 -94.57
N CYS A 26 -6.75 -25.51 -95.29
CA CYS A 26 -5.45 -24.95 -95.67
C CYS A 26 -4.57 -24.75 -94.43
N PRO A 27 -3.25 -25.01 -94.49
CA PRO A 27 -2.38 -24.83 -93.33
C PRO A 27 -2.44 -23.38 -92.83
N SER A 28 -2.67 -23.22 -91.52
CA SER A 28 -2.80 -21.92 -90.88
C SER A 28 -1.44 -21.22 -90.77
N PHE A 29 -1.10 -20.37 -91.74
CA PHE A 29 0.14 -19.59 -91.74
C PHE A 29 0.07 -18.41 -90.75
N ALA A 30 1.16 -18.19 -90.03
CA ALA A 30 1.31 -17.01 -89.20
C ALA A 30 1.25 -15.71 -90.03
N GLN A 31 0.54 -14.71 -89.53
CA GLN A 31 0.41 -13.39 -90.14
C GLN A 31 1.29 -12.39 -89.41
N THR A 32 1.91 -11.46 -90.16
CA THR A 32 2.77 -10.41 -89.61
C THR A 32 2.43 -9.07 -90.23
N ILE A 33 2.17 -8.07 -89.39
CA ILE A 33 1.95 -6.66 -89.75
C ILE A 33 3.18 -5.89 -89.27
N ASP A 34 3.97 -5.33 -90.19
CA ASP A 34 5.25 -4.69 -89.88
C ASP A 34 5.62 -3.63 -90.95
N GLY A 35 6.77 -2.98 -90.83
CA GLY A 35 7.30 -2.02 -91.83
C GLY A 35 6.55 -0.68 -91.87
N GLY A 36 5.87 -0.31 -90.78
CA GLY A 36 4.95 0.83 -90.73
C GLY A 36 3.54 0.52 -91.20
N SER A 37 3.24 -0.72 -91.61
CA SER A 37 1.93 -1.10 -92.16
C SER A 37 0.78 -0.91 -91.15
N ILE A 38 -0.35 -0.44 -91.67
CA ILE A 38 -1.62 -0.32 -90.94
C ILE A 38 -2.63 -1.28 -91.57
N VAL A 39 -3.23 -2.16 -90.77
CA VAL A 39 -4.32 -3.06 -91.18
C VAL A 39 -5.61 -2.67 -90.46
N THR A 40 -6.71 -2.56 -91.19
CA THR A 40 -8.06 -2.28 -90.67
C THR A 40 -9.00 -3.48 -90.87
N VAL A 41 -9.85 -3.76 -89.87
CA VAL A 41 -10.86 -4.82 -89.89
C VAL A 41 -12.19 -4.28 -89.33
N PRO A 42 -13.29 -4.22 -90.11
CA PRO A 42 -13.33 -4.40 -91.55
C PRO A 42 -12.55 -3.27 -92.27
N GLY A 43 -11.94 -3.58 -93.41
CA GLY A 43 -11.24 -2.59 -94.22
C GLY A 43 -10.21 -3.23 -95.14
N THR A 44 -8.92 -3.05 -94.86
CA THR A 44 -7.84 -3.71 -95.63
C THR A 44 -7.85 -5.24 -95.49
N GLN A 45 -8.52 -5.76 -94.45
CA GLN A 45 -8.87 -7.17 -94.32
C GLN A 45 -10.38 -7.33 -94.10
N SER A 46 -10.93 -8.46 -94.51
CA SER A 46 -12.36 -8.80 -94.35
C SER A 46 -12.72 -9.14 -92.90
N SER A 47 -13.94 -8.81 -92.47
CA SER A 47 -14.53 -9.34 -91.23
C SER A 47 -15.44 -10.53 -91.58
N PRO A 48 -15.31 -11.71 -90.93
CA PRO A 48 -14.27 -12.08 -89.98
C PRO A 48 -12.92 -12.37 -90.65
N TRP A 49 -11.80 -12.03 -89.98
CA TRP A 49 -10.44 -12.41 -90.37
C TRP A 49 -9.95 -13.56 -89.49
N ASN A 50 -10.00 -14.78 -90.01
CA ASN A 50 -9.60 -15.99 -89.26
C ASN A 50 -8.25 -16.55 -89.75
N ILE A 51 -7.29 -16.61 -88.83
CA ILE A 51 -5.91 -17.07 -89.03
C ILE A 51 -5.74 -18.52 -88.51
N GLY A 52 -6.80 -19.14 -87.97
CA GLY A 52 -6.78 -20.51 -87.43
C GLY A 52 -5.85 -20.62 -86.23
N ALA A 53 -5.07 -21.70 -86.16
CA ALA A 53 -4.06 -21.91 -85.10
C ALA A 53 -2.78 -21.07 -85.30
N GLY A 54 -2.65 -20.33 -86.41
CA GLY A 54 -1.49 -19.50 -86.71
C GLY A 54 -1.34 -18.30 -85.78
N ALA A 55 -0.12 -17.81 -85.60
CA ALA A 55 0.13 -16.60 -84.81
C ALA A 55 -0.18 -15.32 -85.59
N LEU A 56 -0.76 -14.32 -84.93
CA LEU A 56 -0.89 -12.95 -85.46
C LEU A 56 0.15 -12.06 -84.76
N THR A 57 1.10 -11.52 -85.52
CA THR A 57 2.14 -10.61 -85.02
C THR A 57 1.91 -9.19 -85.54
N VAL A 58 1.86 -8.21 -84.64
CA VAL A 58 1.75 -6.78 -84.94
C VAL A 58 3.02 -6.09 -84.42
N GLY A 59 3.84 -5.55 -85.32
CA GLY A 59 5.19 -5.05 -85.04
C GLY A 59 6.14 -6.18 -84.63
N ASN A 60 6.73 -6.89 -85.61
CA ASN A 60 7.65 -8.00 -85.34
C ASN A 60 9.07 -7.47 -85.04
N THR A 61 9.70 -6.80 -86.01
CA THR A 61 11.03 -6.18 -85.88
C THR A 61 11.02 -4.67 -86.12
N SER A 62 9.93 -4.09 -86.63
CA SER A 62 9.73 -2.64 -86.67
C SER A 62 8.28 -2.28 -86.25
N THR A 63 7.74 -1.15 -86.72
CA THR A 63 6.39 -0.72 -86.35
C THR A 63 5.31 -1.46 -87.15
N GLY A 64 4.23 -1.89 -86.49
CA GLY A 64 3.02 -2.40 -87.15
C GLY A 64 1.77 -1.96 -86.41
N THR A 65 0.67 -1.73 -87.14
CA THR A 65 -0.60 -1.26 -86.57
C THR A 65 -1.78 -2.11 -87.02
N LEU A 66 -2.65 -2.51 -86.09
CA LEU A 66 -3.92 -3.21 -86.36
C LEU A 66 -5.09 -2.45 -85.73
N GLN A 67 -6.09 -2.12 -86.52
CA GLN A 67 -7.29 -1.41 -86.09
C GLN A 67 -8.53 -2.26 -86.38
N ILE A 68 -9.14 -2.81 -85.33
CA ILE A 68 -10.40 -3.55 -85.40
C ILE A 68 -11.51 -2.56 -85.03
N GLY A 69 -12.26 -2.12 -86.03
CA GLY A 69 -13.39 -1.20 -85.88
C GLY A 69 -14.70 -1.91 -85.55
N ALA A 70 -15.80 -1.15 -85.45
CA ALA A 70 -17.13 -1.68 -85.19
C ALA A 70 -17.51 -2.81 -86.17
N GLY A 71 -18.03 -3.93 -85.66
CA GLY A 71 -18.34 -5.14 -86.43
C GLY A 71 -17.12 -5.90 -86.99
N GLY A 72 -15.89 -5.47 -86.68
CA GLY A 72 -14.66 -6.17 -87.06
C GLY A 72 -14.40 -7.36 -86.15
N VAL A 73 -14.24 -8.55 -86.72
CA VAL A 73 -13.96 -9.78 -85.97
C VAL A 73 -12.64 -10.37 -86.45
N VAL A 74 -11.70 -10.61 -85.54
CA VAL A 74 -10.40 -11.24 -85.81
C VAL A 74 -10.22 -12.45 -84.91
N SER A 75 -9.71 -13.56 -85.45
CA SER A 75 -9.37 -14.75 -84.66
C SER A 75 -8.05 -15.39 -85.09
N ASN A 76 -7.25 -15.86 -84.13
CA ASN A 76 -5.96 -16.50 -84.37
C ASN A 76 -5.57 -17.47 -83.23
N GLY A 77 -4.41 -18.12 -83.36
CA GLY A 77 -3.76 -18.91 -82.32
C GLY A 77 -3.20 -18.01 -81.23
N SER A 78 -1.93 -17.63 -81.37
CA SER A 78 -1.25 -16.72 -80.45
C SER A 78 -1.17 -15.30 -80.99
N GLY A 79 -1.49 -14.30 -80.18
CA GLY A 79 -1.36 -12.88 -80.52
C GLY A 79 -0.06 -12.30 -79.96
N PHE A 80 0.71 -11.61 -80.79
CA PHE A 80 1.92 -10.89 -80.39
C PHE A 80 1.86 -9.44 -80.84
N VAL A 81 2.02 -8.51 -79.91
CA VAL A 81 2.07 -7.06 -80.18
C VAL A 81 3.43 -6.56 -79.69
N GLY A 82 4.32 -6.12 -80.59
CA GLY A 82 5.72 -5.79 -80.25
C GLY A 82 6.55 -7.05 -79.95
N ARG A 83 6.78 -7.88 -80.97
CA ARG A 83 7.31 -9.24 -80.76
C ARG A 83 8.80 -9.28 -80.43
N GLN A 84 9.68 -8.70 -81.25
CA GLN A 84 11.13 -8.66 -80.99
C GLN A 84 11.58 -7.30 -80.44
N ALA A 85 12.84 -7.21 -79.98
CA ALA A 85 13.38 -6.07 -79.23
C ALA A 85 13.17 -4.68 -79.89
N SER A 86 13.28 -4.59 -81.22
CA SER A 86 13.04 -3.36 -81.99
C SER A 86 11.59 -3.20 -82.47
N GLY A 87 10.75 -4.22 -82.30
CA GLY A 87 9.36 -4.23 -82.75
C GLY A 87 8.47 -3.31 -81.92
N THR A 88 7.62 -2.53 -82.60
CA THR A 88 6.60 -1.67 -81.98
C THR A 88 5.23 -2.03 -82.54
N GLY A 89 4.43 -2.76 -81.75
CA GLY A 89 3.07 -3.13 -82.13
C GLY A 89 2.03 -2.19 -81.54
N ASN A 90 1.09 -1.72 -82.35
CA ASN A 90 -0.05 -0.93 -81.91
C ASN A 90 -1.35 -1.61 -82.33
N VAL A 91 -2.24 -1.94 -81.38
CA VAL A 91 -3.55 -2.53 -81.67
C VAL A 91 -4.65 -1.66 -81.07
N THR A 92 -5.73 -1.41 -81.81
CA THR A 92 -6.95 -0.81 -81.28
C THR A 92 -8.16 -1.68 -81.62
N VAL A 93 -8.95 -2.06 -80.63
CA VAL A 93 -10.22 -2.79 -80.79
C VAL A 93 -11.34 -1.88 -80.31
N ASN A 94 -12.02 -1.22 -81.25
CA ASN A 94 -12.80 -0.01 -80.97
C ASN A 94 -14.17 -0.04 -81.67
N GLY A 95 -15.24 0.03 -80.88
CA GLY A 95 -16.62 0.11 -81.36
C GLY A 95 -17.44 -1.16 -81.11
N ALA A 96 -18.76 -1.03 -81.20
CA ALA A 96 -19.69 -2.12 -80.94
C ALA A 96 -19.41 -3.35 -81.81
N ALA A 97 -19.42 -4.53 -81.18
CA ALA A 97 -19.11 -5.82 -81.80
C ALA A 97 -17.71 -5.91 -82.47
N ALA A 98 -16.79 -5.00 -82.17
CA ALA A 98 -15.37 -5.19 -82.48
C ALA A 98 -14.81 -6.33 -81.60
N GLN A 99 -14.22 -7.36 -82.18
CA GLN A 99 -13.77 -8.56 -81.49
C GLN A 99 -12.39 -9.03 -81.92
N TRP A 100 -11.55 -9.41 -80.95
CA TRP A 100 -10.30 -10.12 -81.19
C TRP A 100 -10.16 -11.35 -80.29
N THR A 101 -10.20 -12.55 -80.88
CA THR A 101 -10.14 -13.83 -80.15
C THR A 101 -8.84 -14.58 -80.43
N ASN A 102 -8.04 -14.78 -79.38
CA ASN A 102 -6.83 -15.58 -79.39
C ASN A 102 -7.16 -16.96 -78.77
N SER A 103 -7.05 -18.03 -79.55
CA SER A 103 -7.32 -19.40 -79.09
C SER A 103 -6.18 -19.99 -78.25
N ALA A 104 -5.00 -19.39 -78.32
CA ALA A 104 -3.89 -19.59 -77.39
C ALA A 104 -3.65 -18.30 -76.59
N GLY A 105 -2.39 -17.85 -76.45
CA GLY A 105 -2.04 -16.73 -75.58
C GLY A 105 -1.97 -15.38 -76.30
N LEU A 106 -2.19 -14.29 -75.56
CA LEU A 106 -1.99 -12.91 -76.02
C LEU A 106 -0.78 -12.29 -75.30
N SER A 107 0.20 -11.79 -76.04
CA SER A 107 1.38 -11.10 -75.52
C SER A 107 1.46 -9.66 -76.05
N VAL A 108 1.41 -8.68 -75.15
CA VAL A 108 1.58 -7.26 -75.44
C VAL A 108 2.93 -6.81 -74.88
N GLY A 109 3.84 -6.40 -75.76
CA GLY A 109 5.25 -6.19 -75.45
C GLY A 109 5.95 -7.52 -75.12
N PHE A 110 6.19 -8.37 -76.12
CA PHE A 110 6.85 -9.66 -75.88
C PHE A 110 8.35 -9.46 -75.60
N SER A 111 9.11 -8.97 -76.58
CA SER A 111 10.47 -8.44 -76.34
C SER A 111 10.60 -6.97 -76.72
N GLY A 112 9.66 -6.42 -77.48
CA GLY A 112 9.63 -5.01 -77.90
C GLY A 112 8.60 -4.18 -77.13
N LYS A 113 8.04 -3.19 -77.82
CA LYS A 113 6.97 -2.31 -77.30
C LYS A 113 5.64 -2.72 -77.88
N GLY A 114 4.65 -3.01 -77.04
CA GLY A 114 3.29 -3.30 -77.47
C GLY A 114 2.28 -2.37 -76.80
N THR A 115 1.35 -1.85 -77.59
CA THR A 115 0.18 -1.12 -77.10
C THR A 115 -1.11 -1.79 -77.59
N LEU A 116 -2.10 -1.92 -76.72
CA LEU A 116 -3.45 -2.42 -77.04
C LEU A 116 -4.50 -1.53 -76.38
N GLY A 117 -5.21 -0.75 -77.19
CA GLY A 117 -6.42 -0.02 -76.77
C GLY A 117 -7.68 -0.83 -77.05
N ILE A 118 -8.57 -0.93 -76.08
CA ILE A 118 -9.88 -1.58 -76.20
C ILE A 118 -10.93 -0.55 -75.78
N ALA A 119 -11.83 -0.16 -76.69
CA ALA A 119 -12.73 0.96 -76.46
C ALA A 119 -14.14 0.82 -77.06
N ASN A 120 -15.08 1.60 -76.53
CA ASN A 120 -16.43 1.79 -77.06
C ASN A 120 -17.20 0.50 -77.39
N GLY A 121 -17.14 -0.51 -76.52
CA GLY A 121 -17.80 -1.81 -76.72
C GLY A 121 -16.98 -2.85 -77.49
N GLY A 122 -15.67 -2.61 -77.69
CA GLY A 122 -14.75 -3.63 -78.21
C GLY A 122 -14.42 -4.72 -77.18
N HIS A 123 -14.27 -5.96 -77.65
CA HIS A 123 -13.94 -7.13 -76.82
C HIS A 123 -12.65 -7.81 -77.29
N VAL A 124 -11.76 -8.14 -76.36
CA VAL A 124 -10.59 -9.00 -76.62
C VAL A 124 -10.64 -10.21 -75.71
N THR A 125 -10.44 -11.40 -76.28
CA THR A 125 -10.47 -12.67 -75.57
C THR A 125 -9.16 -13.44 -75.80
N SER A 126 -8.60 -14.00 -74.74
CA SER A 126 -7.55 -15.03 -74.77
C SER A 126 -8.10 -16.30 -74.12
N LEU A 127 -8.16 -17.39 -74.88
CA LEU A 127 -8.59 -18.71 -74.37
C LEU A 127 -7.49 -19.44 -73.60
N THR A 128 -6.35 -18.80 -73.39
CA THR A 128 -5.38 -19.16 -72.33
C THR A 128 -4.94 -17.90 -71.58
N ASN A 129 -3.68 -17.50 -71.72
CA ASN A 129 -3.03 -16.53 -70.86
C ASN A 129 -2.84 -15.18 -71.57
N THR A 130 -2.85 -14.10 -70.79
CA THR A 130 -2.58 -12.74 -71.26
C THR A 130 -1.35 -12.20 -70.56
N TYR A 131 -0.37 -11.71 -71.31
CA TYR A 131 0.91 -11.25 -70.80
C TYR A 131 1.23 -9.83 -71.28
N LEU A 132 1.63 -8.95 -70.36
CA LEU A 132 2.07 -7.58 -70.64
C LEU A 132 3.52 -7.42 -70.17
N GLY A 133 4.44 -7.04 -71.07
CA GLY A 133 5.86 -6.87 -70.75
C GLY A 133 6.55 -8.20 -70.45
N VAL A 134 6.66 -9.08 -71.45
CA VAL A 134 7.06 -10.48 -71.27
C VAL A 134 8.55 -10.59 -70.90
N ALA A 135 9.46 -10.11 -71.74
CA ALA A 135 10.91 -10.22 -71.56
C ALA A 135 11.54 -8.97 -70.93
N ALA A 136 12.78 -9.08 -70.46
CA ALA A 136 13.56 -7.94 -69.95
C ALA A 136 13.61 -6.78 -70.95
N ASN A 137 13.47 -5.54 -70.46
CA ASN A 137 13.40 -4.29 -71.23
C ASN A 137 12.20 -4.15 -72.20
N SER A 138 11.30 -5.14 -72.30
CA SER A 138 10.06 -4.99 -73.07
C SER A 138 9.04 -4.09 -72.34
N THR A 139 8.08 -3.54 -73.09
CA THR A 139 7.01 -2.72 -72.53
C THR A 139 5.66 -3.12 -73.12
N GLY A 140 4.72 -3.56 -72.28
CA GLY A 140 3.35 -3.88 -72.66
C GLY A 140 2.34 -2.96 -72.02
N THR A 141 1.62 -2.17 -72.82
CA THR A 141 0.57 -1.25 -72.32
C THR A 141 -0.80 -1.68 -72.85
N VAL A 142 -1.78 -1.84 -71.96
CA VAL A 142 -3.17 -2.14 -72.30
C VAL A 142 -4.07 -1.11 -71.63
N THR A 143 -4.98 -0.52 -72.39
CA THR A 143 -6.02 0.38 -71.89
C THR A 143 -7.38 -0.16 -72.32
N VAL A 144 -8.26 -0.39 -71.36
CA VAL A 144 -9.65 -0.83 -71.58
C VAL A 144 -10.57 0.26 -71.05
N SER A 145 -11.26 0.98 -71.93
CA SER A 145 -12.10 2.12 -71.54
C SER A 145 -13.42 2.20 -72.29
N GLY A 146 -14.50 2.42 -71.56
CA GLY A 146 -15.82 2.68 -72.14
C GLY A 146 -16.80 1.53 -71.89
N ILE A 147 -18.08 1.88 -71.87
CA ILE A 147 -19.16 0.95 -71.56
C ILE A 147 -19.15 -0.25 -72.51
N GLY A 148 -19.25 -1.44 -71.94
CA GLY A 148 -19.24 -2.71 -72.68
C GLY A 148 -17.88 -3.17 -73.18
N SER A 149 -16.80 -2.38 -73.04
CA SER A 149 -15.46 -2.82 -73.44
C SER A 149 -14.88 -3.86 -72.50
N GLN A 150 -14.28 -4.91 -73.06
CA GLN A 150 -13.83 -6.07 -72.29
C GLN A 150 -12.46 -6.63 -72.70
N LEU A 151 -11.70 -7.09 -71.70
CA LEU A 151 -10.57 -8.00 -71.87
C LEU A 151 -10.78 -9.25 -71.02
N ASN A 152 -10.93 -10.41 -71.66
CA ASN A 152 -11.22 -11.67 -70.97
C ASN A 152 -10.10 -12.69 -71.23
N SER A 153 -9.40 -13.14 -70.19
CA SER A 153 -8.48 -14.27 -70.23
C SER A 153 -9.11 -15.46 -69.52
N THR A 154 -9.16 -16.65 -70.11
CA THR A 154 -9.67 -17.84 -69.36
C THR A 154 -8.61 -18.37 -68.40
N GLY A 155 -7.35 -18.32 -68.81
CA GLY A 155 -6.16 -18.60 -68.00
C GLY A 155 -5.70 -17.37 -67.21
N PHE A 156 -4.40 -17.30 -66.97
CA PHE A 156 -3.83 -16.27 -66.10
C PHE A 156 -3.51 -14.97 -66.85
N MET A 157 -3.52 -13.85 -66.11
CA MET A 157 -3.09 -12.53 -66.58
C MET A 157 -1.83 -12.09 -65.82
N ARG A 158 -0.76 -11.77 -66.57
CA ARG A 158 0.50 -11.24 -66.04
C ARG A 158 0.73 -9.81 -66.50
N VAL A 159 0.86 -8.89 -65.55
CA VAL A 159 1.18 -7.48 -65.80
C VAL A 159 2.59 -7.20 -65.30
N GLY A 160 3.53 -7.02 -66.23
CA GLY A 160 4.97 -6.95 -65.95
C GLY A 160 5.49 -8.34 -65.60
N GLN A 161 5.79 -9.16 -66.61
CA GLN A 161 6.32 -10.50 -66.38
C GLN A 161 7.80 -10.41 -65.97
N THR A 162 8.70 -10.27 -66.95
CA THR A 162 10.12 -9.94 -66.73
C THR A 162 10.42 -8.48 -67.10
N GLY A 163 9.57 -7.87 -67.95
CA GLY A 163 9.64 -6.47 -68.39
C GLY A 163 8.64 -5.55 -67.67
N SER A 164 8.31 -4.43 -68.31
CA SER A 164 7.32 -3.47 -67.79
C SER A 164 5.94 -3.71 -68.39
N GLY A 165 4.92 -3.87 -67.55
CA GLY A 165 3.52 -4.01 -67.95
C GLY A 165 2.64 -2.95 -67.29
N THR A 166 1.72 -2.36 -68.07
CA THR A 166 0.72 -1.40 -67.58
C THR A 166 -0.68 -1.77 -68.07
N LEU A 167 -1.64 -1.90 -67.16
CA LEU A 167 -3.06 -2.11 -67.45
C LEU A 167 -3.90 -0.97 -66.86
N GLN A 168 -4.69 -0.32 -67.68
CA GLN A 168 -5.65 0.72 -67.29
C GLN A 168 -7.07 0.25 -67.59
N ILE A 169 -7.98 0.38 -66.62
CA ILE A 169 -9.39 0.00 -66.73
C ILE A 169 -10.22 1.19 -66.27
N SER A 170 -11.03 1.75 -67.17
CA SER A 170 -11.81 2.98 -66.93
C SER A 170 -13.16 3.02 -67.64
N ASP A 171 -13.99 4.01 -67.33
CA ASP A 171 -15.27 4.31 -67.96
C ASP A 171 -16.22 3.09 -68.12
N GLN A 172 -16.44 2.31 -67.06
CA GLN A 172 -17.28 1.09 -67.04
C GLN A 172 -16.75 -0.12 -67.85
N ALA A 173 -15.47 -0.12 -68.23
CA ALA A 173 -14.83 -1.30 -68.80
C ALA A 173 -14.65 -2.46 -67.79
N ILE A 174 -14.64 -3.70 -68.28
CA ILE A 174 -14.51 -4.92 -67.46
C ILE A 174 -13.32 -5.75 -67.94
N VAL A 175 -12.47 -6.18 -67.01
CA VAL A 175 -11.40 -7.16 -67.28
C VAL A 175 -11.62 -8.41 -66.44
N SER A 176 -11.38 -9.60 -67.00
CA SER A 176 -11.51 -10.87 -66.27
C SER A 176 -10.37 -11.85 -66.53
N ASN A 177 -10.03 -12.66 -65.52
CA ASN A 177 -9.04 -13.73 -65.58
C ASN A 177 -9.32 -14.85 -64.55
N SER A 178 -8.62 -16.00 -64.66
CA SER A 178 -8.63 -17.01 -63.58
C SER A 178 -7.58 -16.76 -62.49
N LEU A 179 -6.37 -16.35 -62.84
CA LEU A 179 -5.32 -15.94 -61.88
C LEU A 179 -4.65 -14.65 -62.35
N ALA A 180 -4.33 -13.74 -61.43
CA ALA A 180 -3.72 -12.46 -61.77
C ALA A 180 -2.39 -12.26 -61.03
N GLN A 181 -1.35 -11.82 -61.73
CA GLN A 181 -0.03 -11.57 -61.14
C GLN A 181 0.56 -10.25 -61.68
N ILE A 182 0.92 -9.34 -60.78
CA ILE A 182 1.52 -8.04 -61.10
C ILE A 182 2.98 -8.05 -60.62
N GLY A 183 3.95 -7.78 -61.50
CA GLY A 183 5.38 -7.90 -61.18
C GLY A 183 5.79 -9.35 -60.90
N TYR A 184 5.81 -10.17 -61.96
CA TYR A 184 5.92 -11.63 -61.83
C TYR A 184 7.34 -12.11 -61.46
N ASP A 185 8.34 -11.83 -62.30
CA ASP A 185 9.74 -12.17 -62.08
C ASP A 185 10.47 -11.05 -61.31
N ALA A 186 11.69 -11.32 -60.81
CA ALA A 186 12.44 -10.38 -59.97
C ALA A 186 12.67 -8.97 -60.57
N THR A 187 12.78 -8.86 -61.90
CA THR A 187 12.89 -7.56 -62.61
C THR A 187 11.57 -7.06 -63.19
N GLY A 188 10.49 -7.83 -63.07
CA GLY A 188 9.18 -7.48 -63.60
C GLY A 188 8.58 -6.28 -62.86
N VAL A 189 8.12 -5.30 -63.63
CA VAL A 189 7.45 -4.09 -63.09
C VAL A 189 6.04 -4.02 -63.65
N GLY A 190 5.05 -4.28 -62.80
CA GLY A 190 3.64 -4.25 -63.17
C GLY A 190 2.89 -3.11 -62.50
N VAL A 191 2.10 -2.37 -63.28
CA VAL A 191 1.18 -1.33 -62.76
C VAL A 191 -0.22 -1.58 -63.30
N VAL A 192 -1.20 -1.69 -62.41
CA VAL A 192 -2.62 -1.78 -62.76
C VAL A 192 -3.37 -0.61 -62.11
N THR A 193 -4.28 0.02 -62.86
CA THR A 193 -5.16 1.06 -62.33
C THR A 193 -6.60 0.79 -62.77
N VAL A 194 -7.51 0.68 -61.80
CA VAL A 194 -8.95 0.52 -61.99
C VAL A 194 -9.63 1.78 -61.49
N ASN A 195 -10.20 2.58 -62.40
CA ASN A 195 -10.59 3.95 -62.10
C ASN A 195 -11.93 4.33 -62.74
N GLY A 196 -12.89 4.75 -61.91
CA GLY A 196 -14.20 5.21 -62.36
C GLY A 196 -15.32 4.24 -62.00
N ALA A 197 -16.51 4.78 -61.76
CA ALA A 197 -17.68 4.02 -61.37
C ALA A 197 -18.02 2.93 -62.40
N GLY A 198 -18.21 1.71 -61.91
CA GLY A 198 -18.57 0.55 -62.74
C GLY A 198 -17.40 -0.10 -63.49
N SER A 199 -16.18 0.46 -63.44
CA SER A 199 -14.98 -0.20 -63.97
C SER A 199 -14.54 -1.34 -63.07
N GLN A 200 -14.28 -2.51 -63.65
CA GLN A 200 -14.08 -3.76 -62.91
C GLN A 200 -12.86 -4.55 -63.35
N TRP A 201 -12.18 -5.18 -62.38
CA TRP A 201 -11.25 -6.29 -62.63
C TRP A 201 -11.62 -7.50 -61.79
N ASN A 202 -12.00 -8.60 -62.44
CA ASN A 202 -12.57 -9.78 -61.81
C ASN A 202 -11.66 -11.01 -62.01
N SER A 203 -10.95 -11.40 -60.96
CA SER A 203 -10.11 -12.61 -60.91
C SER A 203 -10.87 -13.74 -60.21
N SER A 204 -11.13 -14.87 -60.86
CA SER A 204 -11.86 -15.98 -60.20
C SER A 204 -11.00 -16.78 -59.21
N GLY A 205 -9.69 -16.58 -59.20
CA GLY A 205 -8.72 -17.14 -58.27
C GLY A 205 -7.87 -16.07 -57.58
N GLU A 206 -6.64 -16.40 -57.20
CA GLU A 206 -5.72 -15.47 -56.53
C GLU A 206 -5.31 -14.27 -57.41
N LEU A 207 -5.28 -13.09 -56.78
CA LEU A 207 -4.65 -11.87 -57.28
C LEU A 207 -3.38 -11.58 -56.46
N THR A 208 -2.22 -11.74 -57.11
CA THR A 208 -0.90 -11.47 -56.51
C THR A 208 -0.33 -10.14 -56.99
N VAL A 209 0.04 -9.25 -56.07
CA VAL A 209 0.65 -7.94 -56.33
C VAL A 209 2.08 -7.94 -55.80
N GLY A 210 3.08 -7.85 -56.68
CA GLY A 210 4.49 -8.07 -56.35
C GLY A 210 4.76 -9.54 -56.11
N ALA A 211 4.66 -10.38 -57.15
CA ALA A 211 4.85 -11.82 -57.00
C ALA A 211 6.32 -12.16 -56.71
N SER A 212 7.25 -11.78 -57.58
CA SER A 212 8.70 -11.77 -57.30
C SER A 212 9.36 -10.42 -57.57
N GLY A 213 8.73 -9.56 -58.39
CA GLY A 213 9.22 -8.23 -58.75
C GLY A 213 8.47 -7.10 -58.04
N ASN A 214 8.29 -5.98 -58.74
CA ASN A 214 7.57 -4.82 -58.25
C ASN A 214 6.17 -4.77 -58.87
N GLY A 215 5.13 -4.87 -58.04
CA GLY A 215 3.74 -4.79 -58.47
C GLY A 215 2.98 -3.67 -57.77
N ARG A 216 2.22 -2.89 -58.53
CA ARG A 216 1.32 -1.86 -58.02
C ARG A 216 -0.10 -2.02 -58.55
N LEU A 217 -1.09 -1.92 -57.66
CA LEU A 217 -2.51 -1.84 -57.99
C LEU A 217 -3.11 -0.58 -57.35
N ASN A 218 -3.68 0.29 -58.17
CA ASN A 218 -4.46 1.45 -57.72
C ASN A 218 -5.94 1.22 -58.05
N ILE A 219 -6.82 1.44 -57.10
CA ILE A 219 -8.28 1.35 -57.26
C ILE A 219 -8.85 2.68 -56.77
N ALA A 220 -9.48 3.44 -57.67
CA ALA A 220 -9.88 4.82 -57.40
C ALA A 220 -11.25 5.18 -58.02
N ASN A 221 -11.86 6.25 -57.51
CA ASN A 221 -13.07 6.86 -58.06
C ASN A 221 -14.22 5.86 -58.33
N ALA A 222 -14.53 5.00 -57.35
CA ALA A 222 -15.55 3.95 -57.43
C ALA A 222 -15.25 2.80 -58.42
N GLY A 223 -13.98 2.58 -58.76
CA GLY A 223 -13.52 1.35 -59.40
C GLY A 223 -13.59 0.14 -58.45
N ALA A 224 -13.76 -1.07 -59.01
CA ALA A 224 -13.92 -2.30 -58.23
C ALA A 224 -12.98 -3.42 -58.69
N VAL A 225 -12.43 -4.17 -57.74
CA VAL A 225 -11.63 -5.37 -58.00
C VAL A 225 -12.18 -6.54 -57.19
N SER A 226 -12.22 -7.74 -57.77
CA SER A 226 -12.58 -8.96 -57.07
C SER A 226 -11.57 -10.08 -57.28
N SER A 227 -11.35 -10.89 -56.23
CA SER A 227 -10.45 -12.04 -56.24
C SER A 227 -10.91 -13.12 -55.26
N ALA A 228 -10.55 -14.39 -55.50
CA ALA A 228 -10.80 -15.44 -54.51
C ALA A 228 -9.88 -15.28 -53.28
N LEU A 229 -8.61 -14.99 -53.54
CA LEU A 229 -7.56 -14.72 -52.55
C LEU A 229 -6.75 -13.51 -52.98
N GLY A 230 -6.14 -12.80 -52.03
CA GLY A 230 -5.26 -11.68 -52.32
C GLY A 230 -3.91 -11.84 -51.64
N THR A 231 -2.82 -11.58 -52.38
CA THR A 231 -1.46 -11.59 -51.82
C THR A 231 -0.68 -10.37 -52.29
N ILE A 232 -0.11 -9.62 -51.37
CA ILE A 232 0.74 -8.45 -51.64
C ILE A 232 2.15 -8.78 -51.14
N GLY A 233 3.19 -8.64 -51.97
CA GLY A 233 4.57 -8.98 -51.60
C GLY A 233 4.76 -10.49 -51.37
N SER A 234 4.56 -11.29 -52.42
CA SER A 234 4.47 -12.75 -52.30
C SER A 234 5.82 -13.44 -52.01
N GLY A 235 6.82 -13.19 -52.86
CA GLY A 235 8.14 -13.82 -52.82
C GLY A 235 9.22 -12.97 -52.14
N ALA A 236 10.33 -13.61 -51.75
CA ALA A 236 11.45 -12.93 -51.10
C ALA A 236 12.05 -11.84 -52.00
N GLY A 237 12.25 -10.64 -51.44
CA GLY A 237 12.74 -9.47 -52.18
C GLY A 237 11.71 -8.77 -53.07
N SER A 238 10.50 -9.30 -53.23
CA SER A 238 9.45 -8.65 -54.01
C SER A 238 8.87 -7.43 -53.28
N THR A 239 8.27 -6.51 -54.03
CA THR A 239 7.54 -5.35 -53.49
C THR A 239 6.15 -5.29 -54.09
N GLY A 240 5.12 -5.40 -53.26
CA GLY A 240 3.73 -5.21 -53.64
C GLY A 240 3.13 -3.98 -52.96
N ALA A 241 2.43 -3.13 -53.73
CA ALA A 241 1.71 -1.99 -53.21
C ALA A 241 0.28 -1.94 -53.75
N VAL A 242 -0.71 -1.93 -52.86
CA VAL A 242 -2.12 -1.74 -53.20
C VAL A 242 -2.66 -0.48 -52.54
N THR A 243 -3.31 0.38 -53.32
CA THR A 243 -4.02 1.57 -52.83
C THR A 243 -5.48 1.48 -53.28
N VAL A 244 -6.39 1.52 -52.32
CA VAL A 244 -7.84 1.56 -52.56
C VAL A 244 -8.34 2.87 -51.96
N ASP A 245 -8.73 3.81 -52.82
CA ASP A 245 -8.97 5.20 -52.45
C ASP A 245 -10.29 5.76 -53.00
N GLY A 246 -10.98 6.54 -52.18
CA GLY A 246 -12.21 7.24 -52.52
C GLY A 246 -13.48 6.43 -52.29
N ALA A 247 -14.59 7.13 -52.11
CA ALA A 247 -15.88 6.53 -51.79
C ALA A 247 -16.30 5.50 -52.85
N SER A 248 -16.84 4.37 -52.39
CA SER A 248 -17.26 3.23 -53.22
C SER A 248 -16.16 2.51 -54.01
N SER A 249 -14.89 2.96 -53.97
CA SER A 249 -13.76 2.17 -54.49
C SER A 249 -13.63 0.90 -53.65
N SER A 250 -13.44 -0.25 -54.28
CA SER A 250 -13.47 -1.53 -53.56
C SER A 250 -12.50 -2.60 -54.05
N TRP A 251 -11.99 -3.40 -53.11
CA TRP A 251 -11.35 -4.68 -53.39
C TRP A 251 -11.97 -5.80 -52.54
N THR A 252 -12.65 -6.74 -53.17
CA THR A 252 -13.33 -7.85 -52.50
C THR A 252 -12.57 -9.15 -52.68
N ASN A 253 -12.06 -9.71 -51.58
CA ASN A 253 -11.48 -11.04 -51.52
C ASN A 253 -12.50 -12.01 -50.89
N ALA A 254 -12.77 -13.14 -51.55
CA ALA A 254 -13.68 -14.15 -51.00
C ALA A 254 -13.08 -14.91 -49.80
N GLY A 255 -11.76 -15.03 -49.75
CA GLY A 255 -11.01 -15.73 -48.70
C GLY A 255 -9.95 -14.83 -48.03
N LEU A 256 -8.79 -15.42 -47.75
CA LEU A 256 -7.68 -14.76 -47.06
C LEU A 256 -7.03 -13.66 -47.92
N LEU A 257 -6.70 -12.54 -47.28
CA LEU A 257 -5.81 -11.51 -47.81
C LEU A 257 -4.49 -11.49 -47.02
N THR A 258 -3.36 -11.63 -47.72
CA THR A 258 -2.01 -11.64 -47.14
C THR A 258 -1.22 -10.41 -47.59
N VAL A 259 -0.63 -9.68 -46.64
CA VAL A 259 0.13 -8.44 -46.86
C VAL A 259 1.56 -8.60 -46.36
N GLY A 260 2.52 -8.80 -47.26
CA GLY A 260 3.87 -9.23 -46.93
C GLY A 260 3.88 -10.71 -46.54
N ASN A 261 3.97 -11.59 -47.54
CA ASN A 261 4.05 -13.04 -47.33
C ASN A 261 5.50 -13.47 -47.10
N LEU A 262 6.37 -13.27 -48.10
CA LEU A 262 7.83 -13.39 -47.99
C LEU A 262 8.55 -12.10 -48.43
N GLY A 263 7.86 -11.21 -49.15
CA GLY A 263 8.38 -9.91 -49.59
C GLY A 263 7.84 -8.75 -48.77
N ALA A 264 8.02 -7.53 -49.30
CA ALA A 264 7.43 -6.32 -48.77
C ALA A 264 6.03 -6.11 -49.38
N GLY A 265 5.00 -6.05 -48.54
CA GLY A 265 3.63 -5.77 -48.96
C GLY A 265 3.04 -4.57 -48.20
N ALA A 266 2.44 -3.64 -48.95
CA ALA A 266 1.72 -2.50 -48.40
C ALA A 266 0.29 -2.45 -48.95
N LEU A 267 -0.69 -2.33 -48.05
CA LEU A 267 -2.09 -2.07 -48.35
C LEU A 267 -2.48 -0.72 -47.77
N THR A 268 -3.08 0.16 -48.56
CA THR A 268 -3.63 1.45 -48.09
C THR A 268 -5.10 1.53 -48.45
N ILE A 269 -5.95 1.82 -47.46
CA ILE A 269 -7.40 1.96 -47.61
C ILE A 269 -7.79 3.35 -47.08
N SER A 270 -8.26 4.23 -47.96
CA SER A 270 -8.45 5.65 -47.65
C SER A 270 -9.72 6.24 -48.27
N ASN A 271 -10.13 7.40 -47.74
CA ASN A 271 -11.23 8.22 -48.24
C ASN A 271 -12.56 7.46 -48.43
N ASN A 272 -12.93 6.63 -47.45
CA ASN A 272 -14.14 5.79 -47.42
C ASN A 272 -14.17 4.65 -48.47
N ALA A 273 -13.03 4.28 -49.04
CA ALA A 273 -12.89 3.02 -49.78
C ALA A 273 -13.08 1.79 -48.89
N THR A 274 -13.40 0.64 -49.48
CA THR A 274 -13.60 -0.62 -48.74
C THR A 274 -12.73 -1.76 -49.27
N VAL A 275 -12.02 -2.47 -48.40
CA VAL A 275 -11.42 -3.78 -48.72
C VAL A 275 -12.15 -4.84 -47.91
N SER A 276 -12.63 -5.89 -48.58
CA SER A 276 -13.27 -7.04 -47.94
C SER A 276 -12.37 -8.28 -48.02
N ALA A 277 -12.34 -9.07 -46.96
CA ALA A 277 -11.66 -10.38 -46.92
C ALA A 277 -12.28 -11.29 -45.83
N ALA A 278 -12.09 -12.61 -45.90
CA ALA A 278 -12.51 -13.49 -44.81
C ALA A 278 -11.69 -13.25 -43.52
N SER A 279 -10.39 -12.96 -43.67
CA SER A 279 -9.45 -12.54 -42.62
C SER A 279 -8.20 -11.95 -43.27
N VAL A 280 -7.33 -11.31 -42.48
CA VAL A 280 -6.08 -10.71 -42.98
C VAL A 280 -4.87 -11.20 -42.20
N ARG A 281 -3.77 -11.47 -42.90
CA ARG A 281 -2.44 -11.74 -42.33
C ARG A 281 -1.44 -10.71 -42.84
N ALA A 282 -0.61 -10.13 -41.97
CA ALA A 282 0.44 -9.19 -42.38
C ALA A 282 1.81 -9.51 -41.77
N GLY A 283 2.86 -9.55 -42.59
CA GLY A 283 4.25 -9.72 -42.14
C GLY A 283 4.50 -11.05 -41.40
N VAL A 284 3.86 -12.13 -41.88
CA VAL A 284 3.79 -13.43 -41.17
C VAL A 284 4.87 -14.43 -41.55
N GLY A 285 5.54 -14.26 -42.69
CA GLY A 285 6.67 -15.12 -43.10
C GLY A 285 8.02 -14.55 -42.65
N SER A 286 9.03 -15.42 -42.57
CA SER A 286 10.40 -14.99 -42.26
C SER A 286 10.93 -14.01 -43.32
N GLY A 287 11.50 -12.89 -42.86
CA GLY A 287 12.03 -11.84 -43.74
C GLY A 287 10.99 -10.97 -44.46
N SER A 288 9.69 -11.29 -44.35
CA SER A 288 8.61 -10.50 -44.92
C SER A 288 8.47 -9.14 -44.23
N GLN A 289 7.76 -8.19 -44.86
CA GLN A 289 7.32 -6.94 -44.23
C GLN A 289 5.88 -6.66 -44.66
N GLY A 290 4.96 -6.48 -43.71
CA GLY A 290 3.54 -6.33 -44.00
C GLY A 290 2.95 -5.10 -43.34
N VAL A 291 2.50 -4.12 -44.14
CA VAL A 291 1.92 -2.87 -43.62
C VAL A 291 0.49 -2.70 -44.14
N ILE A 292 -0.45 -2.54 -43.21
CA ILE A 292 -1.84 -2.16 -43.49
C ILE A 292 -2.03 -0.72 -42.99
N ASN A 293 -2.37 0.19 -43.89
CA ASN A 293 -2.67 1.59 -43.59
C ASN A 293 -4.19 1.82 -43.69
N ILE A 294 -4.78 2.36 -42.63
CA ILE A 294 -6.13 2.94 -42.62
C ILE A 294 -6.00 4.46 -42.64
N GLY A 295 -6.56 5.09 -43.67
CA GLY A 295 -6.23 6.46 -44.02
C GLY A 295 -4.88 6.50 -44.74
N ALA A 296 -3.97 7.35 -44.28
CA ALA A 296 -2.67 7.53 -44.91
C ALA A 296 -1.60 6.54 -44.39
N ALA A 297 -0.45 6.48 -45.07
CA ALA A 297 0.73 5.77 -44.56
C ALA A 297 1.32 6.45 -43.32
N ALA A 298 2.20 5.76 -42.59
CA ALA A 298 2.92 6.34 -41.46
C ALA A 298 3.66 7.63 -41.86
N LEU A 299 3.59 8.66 -41.00
CA LEU A 299 4.18 10.00 -41.20
C LEU A 299 3.67 10.81 -42.42
N ALA A 300 2.76 10.27 -43.24
CA ALA A 300 2.08 11.03 -44.29
C ALA A 300 0.97 11.92 -43.70
N VAL A 301 0.49 12.89 -44.48
CA VAL A 301 -0.67 13.72 -44.10
C VAL A 301 -1.91 12.82 -43.99
N ALA A 302 -2.59 12.87 -42.85
CA ALA A 302 -3.79 12.08 -42.60
C ALA A 302 -4.91 12.39 -43.61
N VAL A 303 -5.65 11.36 -44.01
CA VAL A 303 -6.84 11.47 -44.89
C VAL A 303 -8.05 10.77 -44.23
N ALA A 304 -9.24 10.82 -44.83
CA ALA A 304 -10.38 10.11 -44.26
C ALA A 304 -10.10 8.59 -44.22
N PRO A 305 -10.55 7.86 -43.18
CA PRO A 305 -10.26 6.44 -43.04
C PRO A 305 -10.91 5.63 -44.17
N GLY A 306 -10.33 4.47 -44.45
CA GLY A 306 -10.96 3.42 -45.23
C GLY A 306 -11.50 2.30 -44.34
N THR A 307 -12.38 1.47 -44.90
CA THR A 307 -12.99 0.33 -44.20
C THR A 307 -12.28 -0.96 -44.59
N LEU A 308 -11.71 -1.66 -43.60
CA LEU A 308 -11.37 -3.08 -43.74
C LEU A 308 -12.54 -3.89 -43.21
N ALA A 309 -13.30 -4.53 -44.09
CA ALA A 309 -14.46 -5.37 -43.75
C ALA A 309 -14.04 -6.84 -43.72
N LEU A 310 -14.11 -7.48 -42.55
CA LEU A 310 -13.82 -8.90 -42.42
C LEU A 310 -15.11 -9.71 -42.30
N THR A 311 -15.25 -10.76 -43.13
CA THR A 311 -16.50 -11.51 -43.34
C THR A 311 -16.42 -13.00 -43.00
N GLY A 312 -15.26 -13.50 -42.55
CA GLY A 312 -15.08 -14.90 -42.19
C GLY A 312 -15.77 -15.29 -40.87
N PRO A 313 -15.84 -16.59 -40.54
CA PRO A 313 -16.52 -17.09 -39.34
C PRO A 313 -15.82 -16.71 -38.03
N SER A 314 -14.51 -16.39 -38.08
CA SER A 314 -13.72 -15.90 -36.95
C SER A 314 -12.77 -14.79 -37.45
N PRO A 315 -13.30 -13.59 -37.74
CA PRO A 315 -12.56 -12.56 -38.47
C PRO A 315 -11.46 -11.94 -37.61
N THR A 316 -10.20 -12.05 -38.07
CA THR A 316 -9.03 -11.49 -37.37
C THR A 316 -8.05 -10.81 -38.32
N VAL A 317 -7.30 -9.85 -37.79
CA VAL A 317 -6.04 -9.36 -38.37
C VAL A 317 -4.89 -9.97 -37.58
N THR A 318 -4.13 -10.86 -38.21
CA THR A 318 -2.93 -11.47 -37.61
C THR A 318 -1.67 -10.77 -38.11
N LEU A 319 -0.94 -10.12 -37.21
CA LEU A 319 0.32 -9.43 -37.47
C LEU A 319 1.49 -10.33 -37.04
N GLY A 320 2.36 -10.74 -37.97
CA GLY A 320 3.64 -11.37 -37.61
C GLY A 320 4.66 -10.34 -37.09
N THR A 321 5.88 -10.77 -36.78
CA THR A 321 6.90 -9.93 -36.11
C THR A 321 7.27 -8.65 -36.86
N THR A 322 7.11 -8.64 -38.18
CA THR A 322 7.31 -7.49 -39.08
C THR A 322 5.99 -6.94 -39.65
N GLY A 323 4.86 -7.40 -39.11
CA GLY A 323 3.52 -6.90 -39.41
C GLY A 323 3.22 -5.61 -38.65
N SER A 324 2.63 -4.62 -39.34
CA SER A 324 2.18 -3.36 -38.74
C SER A 324 0.79 -2.98 -39.24
N LEU A 325 -0.11 -2.66 -38.31
CA LEU A 325 -1.33 -1.92 -38.58
C LEU A 325 -1.09 -0.44 -38.25
N VAL A 326 -1.36 0.44 -39.22
CA VAL A 326 -1.15 1.89 -39.14
C VAL A 326 -2.50 2.60 -39.26
N LEU A 327 -2.83 3.40 -38.25
CA LEU A 327 -4.02 4.24 -38.21
C LEU A 327 -3.55 5.69 -38.35
N ASN A 328 -3.80 6.30 -39.51
CA ASN A 328 -3.42 7.69 -39.77
C ASN A 328 -4.56 8.40 -40.51
N HIS A 329 -5.61 8.73 -39.76
CA HIS A 329 -6.87 9.22 -40.33
C HIS A 329 -7.36 10.53 -39.72
N THR A 330 -8.34 11.17 -40.37
CA THR A 330 -8.88 12.49 -39.98
C THR A 330 -10.15 12.44 -39.12
N ASP A 331 -10.79 11.28 -38.97
CA ASP A 331 -11.88 11.13 -37.99
C ASP A 331 -11.35 11.36 -36.57
N ASN A 332 -11.78 12.46 -35.94
CA ASN A 332 -11.49 12.79 -34.55
C ASN A 332 -12.72 12.66 -33.64
N SER A 333 -13.92 12.37 -34.18
CA SER A 333 -15.16 12.25 -33.41
C SER A 333 -15.29 10.89 -32.70
N GLY A 334 -14.44 9.92 -33.07
CA GLY A 334 -14.52 8.55 -32.56
C GLY A 334 -15.56 7.71 -33.30
N GLY A 335 -15.96 8.12 -34.52
CA GLY A 335 -16.83 7.32 -35.38
C GLY A 335 -16.13 6.06 -35.93
N TYR A 336 -14.79 6.10 -36.07
CA TYR A 336 -14.00 4.99 -36.58
C TYR A 336 -13.82 3.88 -35.54
N VAL A 337 -14.75 2.93 -35.55
CA VAL A 337 -14.74 1.72 -34.72
C VAL A 337 -14.08 0.57 -35.48
N PHE A 338 -12.93 0.10 -34.98
CA PHE A 338 -12.27 -1.11 -35.46
C PHE A 338 -12.67 -2.31 -34.58
N GLY A 339 -13.70 -3.03 -35.03
CA GLY A 339 -14.34 -4.11 -34.26
C GLY A 339 -13.70 -5.49 -34.36
N TYR A 340 -12.62 -5.65 -35.13
CA TYR A 340 -11.99 -6.96 -35.37
C TYR A 340 -10.85 -7.24 -34.41
N GLY A 341 -10.69 -8.49 -34.00
CA GLY A 341 -9.61 -8.91 -33.11
C GLY A 341 -8.25 -8.90 -33.82
N ILE A 342 -7.29 -8.21 -33.24
CA ILE A 342 -5.90 -8.14 -33.70
C ILE A 342 -5.03 -9.09 -32.86
N SER A 343 -4.22 -9.92 -33.53
CA SER A 343 -3.44 -11.01 -32.93
C SER A 343 -2.00 -11.05 -33.48
N GLY A 344 -1.10 -11.79 -32.79
CA GLY A 344 0.27 -12.08 -33.27
C GLY A 344 1.36 -11.19 -32.67
N ALA A 345 2.56 -11.20 -33.25
CA ALA A 345 3.75 -10.54 -32.70
C ALA A 345 4.03 -9.13 -33.27
N GLY A 346 3.16 -8.63 -34.16
CA GLY A 346 3.32 -7.33 -34.81
C GLY A 346 2.79 -6.14 -34.01
N LYS A 347 2.90 -4.96 -34.63
CA LYS A 347 2.69 -3.65 -33.98
C LYS A 347 1.41 -2.96 -34.43
N VAL A 348 0.82 -2.15 -33.54
CA VAL A 348 -0.25 -1.22 -33.87
C VAL A 348 0.23 0.21 -33.61
N ASN A 349 0.11 1.07 -34.62
CA ASN A 349 0.62 2.45 -34.59
C ASN A 349 -0.48 3.45 -34.95
N ILE A 350 -0.75 4.41 -34.05
CA ILE A 350 -1.78 5.44 -34.19
C ILE A 350 -1.09 6.79 -34.37
N TYR A 351 -1.22 7.41 -35.54
CA TYR A 351 -0.60 8.71 -35.87
C TYR A 351 -1.58 9.86 -35.73
N SER A 352 -2.81 9.71 -36.25
CA SER A 352 -3.83 10.75 -36.29
C SER A 352 -5.22 10.14 -36.19
N GLY A 353 -6.17 10.94 -35.68
CA GLY A 353 -7.57 10.55 -35.51
C GLY A 353 -7.83 9.79 -34.23
N THR A 354 -9.10 9.48 -33.99
CA THR A 354 -9.60 8.70 -32.85
C THR A 354 -10.00 7.31 -33.34
N THR A 355 -9.18 6.29 -33.06
CA THR A 355 -9.51 4.90 -33.34
C THR A 355 -10.12 4.24 -32.10
N VAL A 356 -11.31 3.64 -32.24
CA VAL A 356 -11.98 2.91 -31.16
C VAL A 356 -11.81 1.40 -31.36
N LEU A 357 -11.15 0.70 -30.44
CA LEU A 357 -11.03 -0.76 -30.45
C LEU A 357 -12.09 -1.38 -29.53
N THR A 358 -13.05 -2.11 -30.10
CA THR A 358 -14.11 -2.80 -29.32
C THR A 358 -13.85 -4.30 -29.11
N ALA A 359 -12.88 -4.89 -29.82
CA ALA A 359 -12.41 -6.25 -29.58
C ALA A 359 -11.36 -6.32 -28.45
N ASN A 360 -11.24 -7.47 -27.79
CA ASN A 360 -10.12 -7.75 -26.90
C ASN A 360 -8.94 -8.27 -27.74
N ASN A 361 -7.90 -7.46 -27.91
CA ASN A 361 -6.77 -7.74 -28.80
C ASN A 361 -5.61 -8.42 -28.06
N THR A 362 -4.91 -9.31 -28.74
CA THR A 362 -3.88 -10.20 -28.17
C THR A 362 -2.51 -10.06 -28.84
N TYR A 363 -2.29 -9.00 -29.63
CA TYR A 363 -1.00 -8.76 -30.27
C TYR A 363 0.07 -8.31 -29.27
N THR A 364 1.30 -8.78 -29.43
CA THR A 364 2.38 -8.61 -28.44
C THR A 364 3.51 -7.68 -28.86
N GLY A 365 3.53 -7.18 -30.10
CA GLY A 365 4.58 -6.27 -30.59
C GLY A 365 4.55 -4.86 -30.01
N GLY A 366 3.55 -4.55 -29.17
CA GLY A 366 3.36 -3.26 -28.52
C GLY A 366 2.57 -2.24 -29.34
N THR A 367 2.22 -1.13 -28.68
CA THR A 367 1.38 -0.08 -29.24
C THR A 367 2.09 1.26 -29.21
N THR A 368 2.07 2.01 -30.32
CA THR A 368 2.57 3.38 -30.37
C THR A 368 1.43 4.34 -30.68
N ILE A 369 1.21 5.36 -29.85
CA ILE A 369 0.31 6.47 -30.12
C ILE A 369 1.19 7.69 -30.37
N ALA A 370 1.49 7.99 -31.62
CA ALA A 370 2.40 9.07 -32.01
C ALA A 370 1.75 10.47 -31.96
N GLY A 371 0.42 10.57 -31.97
CA GLY A 371 -0.28 11.85 -31.85
C GLY A 371 -1.80 11.77 -31.66
N GLY A 372 -2.48 10.85 -32.37
CA GLY A 372 -3.93 10.64 -32.28
C GLY A 372 -4.45 10.08 -30.94
N THR A 373 -5.72 9.67 -30.93
CA THR A 373 -6.36 9.01 -29.79
C THR A 373 -6.58 7.52 -30.06
N LEU A 374 -6.16 6.67 -29.14
CA LEU A 374 -6.57 5.27 -29.06
C LEU A 374 -7.60 5.12 -27.95
N GLN A 375 -8.83 4.70 -28.29
CA GLN A 375 -9.85 4.36 -27.31
C GLN A 375 -10.01 2.84 -27.19
N LEU A 376 -9.94 2.34 -25.96
CA LEU A 376 -10.16 0.94 -25.61
C LEU A 376 -11.58 0.78 -25.05
N GLY A 377 -12.43 0.10 -25.81
CA GLY A 377 -13.84 -0.09 -25.52
C GLY A 377 -14.73 1.05 -26.01
N ASN A 378 -16.04 0.83 -25.94
CA ASN A 378 -17.06 1.83 -26.29
C ASN A 378 -18.25 1.79 -25.33
N GLY A 379 -17.96 1.80 -24.02
CA GLY A 379 -18.94 1.75 -22.94
C GLY A 379 -19.41 0.34 -22.55
N GLY A 380 -18.85 -0.72 -23.15
CA GLY A 380 -19.14 -2.12 -22.85
C GLY A 380 -17.99 -2.86 -22.15
N ALA A 381 -18.13 -4.19 -22.02
CA ALA A 381 -17.15 -5.07 -21.38
C ALA A 381 -16.13 -5.69 -22.36
N THR A 382 -15.88 -5.05 -23.50
CA THR A 382 -14.87 -5.45 -24.49
C THR A 382 -14.13 -4.25 -25.06
N GLY A 383 -12.93 -4.48 -25.61
CA GLY A 383 -12.02 -3.42 -26.03
C GLY A 383 -10.79 -3.41 -25.12
N ALA A 384 -9.72 -4.06 -25.54
CA ALA A 384 -8.48 -4.20 -24.78
C ALA A 384 -7.28 -4.41 -25.71
N ILE A 385 -6.08 -4.20 -25.18
CA ILE A 385 -4.77 -4.51 -25.79
C ILE A 385 -3.88 -5.14 -24.73
N VAL A 386 -2.76 -5.74 -25.13
CA VAL A 386 -1.74 -6.30 -24.22
C VAL A 386 -0.38 -5.67 -24.49
N GLY A 387 0.51 -5.71 -23.49
CA GLY A 387 1.86 -5.15 -23.58
C GLY A 387 1.92 -3.62 -23.42
N ASN A 388 3.12 -3.08 -23.62
CA ASN A 388 3.43 -1.68 -23.34
C ASN A 388 2.87 -0.71 -24.40
N VAL A 389 2.61 0.53 -23.97
CA VAL A 389 2.12 1.62 -24.81
C VAL A 389 3.08 2.81 -24.74
N THR A 390 3.70 3.14 -25.86
CA THR A 390 4.42 4.41 -26.03
C THR A 390 3.42 5.46 -26.47
N ASN A 391 3.05 6.37 -25.56
CA ASN A 391 1.99 7.34 -25.73
C ASN A 391 2.54 8.78 -25.84
N HIS A 392 2.34 9.40 -27.00
CA HIS A 392 2.56 10.82 -27.27
C HIS A 392 1.26 11.56 -27.65
N GLY A 393 0.14 10.85 -27.78
CA GLY A 393 -1.19 11.38 -28.04
C GLY A 393 -2.12 11.21 -26.84
N VAL A 394 -3.22 10.48 -27.03
CA VAL A 394 -4.17 10.16 -25.95
C VAL A 394 -4.50 8.67 -25.92
N LEU A 395 -4.39 8.04 -24.75
CA LEU A 395 -4.92 6.70 -24.48
C LEU A 395 -6.19 6.83 -23.63
N THR A 396 -7.32 6.32 -24.13
CA THR A 396 -8.63 6.44 -23.49
C THR A 396 -9.18 5.06 -23.13
N PHE A 397 -9.64 4.88 -21.90
CA PHE A 397 -10.33 3.68 -21.42
C PHE A 397 -11.84 3.96 -21.29
N ASN A 398 -12.64 3.26 -22.10
CA ASN A 398 -14.10 3.40 -22.13
C ASN A 398 -14.78 2.02 -21.97
N ARG A 399 -14.68 1.47 -20.76
CA ARG A 399 -15.24 0.16 -20.38
C ARG A 399 -16.23 0.27 -19.23
N SER A 400 -17.19 -0.66 -19.18
CA SER A 400 -18.18 -0.78 -18.10
C SER A 400 -17.76 -1.72 -16.97
N ASP A 401 -16.74 -2.55 -17.19
CA ASP A 401 -16.25 -3.57 -16.27
C ASP A 401 -14.86 -3.23 -15.70
N THR A 402 -14.30 -4.14 -14.90
CA THR A 402 -12.93 -4.00 -14.38
C THR A 402 -11.91 -4.52 -15.39
N LEU A 403 -11.00 -3.66 -15.85
CA LEU A 403 -9.87 -4.03 -16.71
C LEU A 403 -8.55 -3.90 -15.94
N PRO A 404 -7.90 -5.02 -15.58
CA PRO A 404 -6.48 -5.03 -15.21
C PRO A 404 -5.61 -4.72 -16.43
N PHE A 405 -4.82 -3.65 -16.36
CA PHE A 405 -3.89 -3.23 -17.40
C PHE A 405 -2.45 -3.29 -16.88
N ALA A 406 -1.71 -4.30 -17.35
CA ALA A 406 -0.34 -4.59 -16.94
C ALA A 406 0.75 -3.99 -17.85
N GLY A 407 0.36 -3.33 -18.95
CA GLY A 407 1.30 -2.66 -19.84
C GLY A 407 1.87 -1.40 -19.20
N LEU A 408 3.18 -1.16 -19.36
CA LEU A 408 3.77 0.13 -19.05
C LEU A 408 3.28 1.17 -20.07
N ILE A 409 2.67 2.26 -19.59
CA ILE A 409 2.35 3.45 -20.37
C ILE A 409 3.47 4.48 -20.13
N SER A 410 4.10 4.94 -21.21
CA SER A 410 5.21 5.92 -21.18
C SER A 410 5.01 7.03 -22.23
N GLY A 411 5.84 8.08 -22.20
CA GLY A 411 5.85 9.15 -23.21
C GLY A 411 5.15 10.44 -22.79
N SER A 412 4.93 11.37 -23.72
CA SER A 412 4.41 12.72 -23.44
C SER A 412 2.87 12.84 -23.46
N GLY A 413 2.16 11.74 -23.78
CA GLY A 413 0.73 11.72 -24.01
C GLY A 413 -0.12 11.66 -22.72
N LYS A 414 -1.42 11.82 -22.90
CA LYS A 414 -2.44 11.83 -21.83
C LYS A 414 -3.08 10.46 -21.65
N VAL A 415 -3.59 10.19 -20.44
CA VAL A 415 -4.45 9.04 -20.16
C VAL A 415 -5.83 9.49 -19.67
N ASN A 416 -6.89 8.97 -20.28
CA ASN A 416 -8.27 9.30 -19.97
C ASN A 416 -9.04 8.05 -19.51
N GLN A 417 -9.65 8.08 -18.33
CA GLN A 417 -10.66 7.11 -17.88
C GLN A 417 -12.05 7.74 -18.09
N ILE A 418 -12.84 7.21 -19.03
CA ILE A 418 -14.17 7.74 -19.37
C ILE A 418 -15.30 6.71 -19.24
N GLY A 419 -14.98 5.43 -19.11
CA GLY A 419 -15.96 4.37 -18.88
C GLY A 419 -16.42 4.31 -17.43
N ALA A 420 -17.63 3.79 -17.20
CA ALA A 420 -18.21 3.65 -15.86
C ALA A 420 -17.53 2.57 -14.99
N GLY A 421 -16.75 1.67 -15.60
CA GLY A 421 -16.02 0.60 -14.91
C GLY A 421 -14.72 1.04 -14.23
N THR A 422 -13.82 0.09 -14.01
CA THR A 422 -12.57 0.29 -13.27
C THR A 422 -11.36 -0.09 -14.11
N THR A 423 -10.51 0.87 -14.47
CA THR A 423 -9.18 0.56 -15.03
C THR A 423 -8.18 0.41 -13.88
N VAL A 424 -7.55 -0.76 -13.77
CA VAL A 424 -6.53 -1.05 -12.74
C VAL A 424 -5.15 -1.04 -13.39
N LEU A 425 -4.38 0.02 -13.15
CA LEU A 425 -3.00 0.15 -13.62
C LEU A 425 -2.07 -0.58 -12.64
N THR A 426 -1.48 -1.71 -13.07
CA THR A 426 -0.57 -2.51 -12.22
C THR A 426 0.92 -2.27 -12.49
N ALA A 427 1.26 -1.57 -13.57
CA ALA A 427 2.61 -1.07 -13.84
C ALA A 427 2.81 0.34 -13.26
N ASP A 428 4.06 0.70 -12.94
CA ASP A 428 4.43 2.07 -12.54
C ASP A 428 4.61 2.93 -13.81
N ASN A 429 3.57 3.69 -14.18
CA ASN A 429 3.51 4.40 -15.45
C ASN A 429 4.30 5.71 -15.43
N THR A 430 4.92 6.03 -16.57
CA THR A 430 5.89 7.13 -16.71
C THR A 430 5.47 8.18 -17.75
N TYR A 431 4.21 8.15 -18.18
CA TYR A 431 3.69 9.19 -19.08
C TYR A 431 3.56 10.55 -18.35
N THR A 432 3.74 11.65 -19.07
CA THR A 432 3.83 12.99 -18.48
C THR A 432 2.71 13.96 -18.89
N GLY A 433 1.80 13.57 -19.80
CA GLY A 433 0.72 14.45 -20.26
C GLY A 433 -0.42 14.67 -19.26
N GLY A 434 -0.36 14.03 -18.09
CA GLY A 434 -1.39 14.06 -17.05
C GLY A 434 -2.57 13.12 -17.33
N THR A 435 -3.50 13.08 -16.37
CA THR A 435 -4.58 12.10 -16.30
C THR A 435 -5.94 12.77 -16.14
N THR A 436 -6.95 12.32 -16.88
CA THR A 436 -8.35 12.75 -16.69
C THR A 436 -9.23 11.56 -16.36
N ILE A 437 -10.00 11.64 -15.28
CA ILE A 437 -11.01 10.64 -14.89
C ILE A 437 -12.37 11.33 -15.04
N SER A 438 -13.08 11.08 -16.14
CA SER A 438 -14.39 11.68 -16.41
C SER A 438 -15.55 10.88 -15.79
N ALA A 439 -15.37 9.56 -15.61
CA ALA A 439 -16.34 8.67 -15.00
C ALA A 439 -15.64 7.39 -14.48
N GLY A 440 -16.35 6.57 -13.71
CA GLY A 440 -15.83 5.29 -13.20
C GLY A 440 -14.62 5.46 -12.27
N THR A 441 -13.77 4.43 -12.21
CA THR A 441 -12.60 4.40 -11.32
C THR A 441 -11.29 4.22 -12.10
N LEU A 442 -10.27 4.99 -11.75
CA LEU A 442 -8.88 4.65 -12.02
C LEU A 442 -8.22 4.14 -10.74
N GLN A 443 -7.77 2.90 -10.73
CA GLN A 443 -7.09 2.28 -9.60
C GLN A 443 -5.59 2.14 -9.89
N LEU A 444 -4.77 2.60 -8.94
CA LEU A 444 -3.32 2.47 -8.94
C LEU A 444 -2.93 1.30 -8.05
N GLY A 445 -2.41 0.24 -8.67
CA GLY A 445 -2.02 -1.01 -8.01
C GLY A 445 -3.17 -1.96 -7.75
N ASN A 446 -2.85 -3.16 -7.28
CA ASN A 446 -3.81 -4.23 -6.97
C ASN A 446 -3.39 -5.01 -5.72
N GLY A 447 -3.04 -4.29 -4.64
CA GLY A 447 -2.53 -4.84 -3.37
C GLY A 447 -1.02 -5.15 -3.35
N GLY A 448 -0.34 -5.00 -4.48
CA GLY A 448 1.12 -5.15 -4.60
C GLY A 448 1.90 -3.84 -4.38
N ALA A 449 3.20 -3.87 -4.68
CA ALA A 449 4.12 -2.72 -4.61
C ALA A 449 4.36 -2.05 -5.98
N THR A 450 3.43 -2.19 -6.92
CA THR A 450 3.49 -1.58 -8.25
C THR A 450 2.10 -1.06 -8.66
N GLY A 451 2.08 -0.10 -9.58
CA GLY A 451 0.88 0.63 -9.98
C GLY A 451 1.00 2.09 -9.58
N ALA A 452 1.39 2.93 -10.54
CA ALA A 452 1.60 4.36 -10.33
C ALA A 452 1.34 5.15 -11.62
N ILE A 453 1.24 6.47 -11.49
CA ILE A 453 1.14 7.47 -12.57
C ILE A 453 1.95 8.71 -12.18
N VAL A 454 2.28 9.57 -13.14
CA VAL A 454 3.01 10.82 -12.93
C VAL A 454 2.17 12.01 -13.43
N GLY A 455 2.33 13.16 -12.78
CA GLY A 455 1.65 14.40 -13.14
C GLY A 455 0.22 14.51 -12.60
N ASP A 456 -0.43 15.61 -12.97
CA ASP A 456 -1.71 16.03 -12.40
C ASP A 456 -2.89 15.16 -12.84
N VAL A 457 -3.90 15.08 -11.97
CA VAL A 457 -5.14 14.33 -12.17
C VAL A 457 -6.34 15.27 -12.08
N VAL A 458 -7.10 15.37 -13.17
CA VAL A 458 -8.45 15.93 -13.18
C VAL A 458 -9.43 14.80 -12.89
N ASN A 459 -9.94 14.74 -11.66
CA ASN A 459 -10.77 13.64 -11.16
C ASN A 459 -12.24 14.06 -11.00
N ASN A 460 -13.12 13.49 -11.81
CA ASN A 460 -14.59 13.61 -11.71
C ASN A 460 -15.27 12.24 -11.50
N GLY A 461 -14.50 11.16 -11.37
CA GLY A 461 -14.95 9.81 -11.02
C GLY A 461 -14.41 9.41 -9.65
N ALA A 462 -13.58 8.37 -9.62
CA ALA A 462 -12.81 7.96 -8.45
C ALA A 462 -11.33 7.68 -8.80
N LEU A 463 -10.41 8.18 -7.97
CA LEU A 463 -9.00 7.80 -7.98
C LEU A 463 -8.72 6.91 -6.76
N THR A 464 -8.31 5.67 -6.98
CA THR A 464 -8.11 4.68 -5.90
C THR A 464 -6.65 4.25 -5.81
N PHE A 465 -6.05 4.37 -4.63
CA PHE A 465 -4.73 3.86 -4.29
C PHE A 465 -4.87 2.49 -3.61
N ASN A 466 -4.39 1.43 -4.26
CA ASN A 466 -4.42 0.06 -3.76
C ASN A 466 -3.03 -0.57 -3.84
N ARG A 467 -2.13 -0.11 -2.98
CA ARG A 467 -0.74 -0.58 -2.83
C ARG A 467 -0.45 -1.05 -1.41
N SER A 468 0.52 -1.95 -1.25
CA SER A 468 1.00 -2.44 0.06
C SER A 468 2.25 -1.74 0.57
N ASP A 469 2.91 -0.94 -0.25
CA ASP A 469 4.15 -0.21 0.07
C ASP A 469 3.91 1.30 0.24
N THR A 470 4.97 2.11 0.24
CA THR A 470 4.87 3.58 0.32
C THR A 470 4.97 4.22 -1.06
N LEU A 471 3.94 4.97 -1.47
CA LEU A 471 3.93 5.78 -2.69
C LEU A 471 3.93 7.26 -2.35
N ALA A 472 4.96 7.99 -2.76
CA ALA A 472 4.93 9.45 -2.79
C ALA A 472 4.20 9.93 -4.04
N PHE A 473 3.07 10.63 -3.86
CA PHE A 473 2.26 11.17 -4.95
C PHE A 473 2.41 12.69 -5.02
N ALA A 474 2.88 13.18 -6.17
CA ALA A 474 3.26 14.58 -6.40
C ALA A 474 2.38 15.32 -7.42
N GLY A 475 1.44 14.62 -8.08
CA GLY A 475 0.49 15.26 -8.99
C GLY A 475 -0.59 16.02 -8.21
N LEU A 476 -1.00 17.19 -8.69
CA LEU A 476 -2.20 17.86 -8.20
C LEU A 476 -3.43 16.97 -8.47
N ILE A 477 -4.35 16.86 -7.51
CA ILE A 477 -5.66 16.22 -7.72
C ILE A 477 -6.71 17.33 -7.63
N SER A 478 -7.52 17.45 -8.66
CA SER A 478 -8.57 18.47 -8.83
C SER A 478 -9.88 17.83 -9.28
N GLY A 479 -10.98 18.58 -9.30
CA GLY A 479 -12.29 18.11 -9.78
C GLY A 479 -13.24 17.61 -8.67
N LEU A 480 -14.34 16.98 -9.08
CA LEU A 480 -15.47 16.63 -8.20
C LEU A 480 -15.43 15.19 -7.66
N GLY A 481 -14.50 14.37 -8.14
CA GLY A 481 -14.42 12.93 -7.88
C GLY A 481 -13.82 12.56 -6.52
N SER A 482 -14.09 11.33 -6.08
CA SER A 482 -13.58 10.81 -4.79
C SER A 482 -12.14 10.31 -4.88
N VAL A 483 -11.48 10.25 -3.72
CA VAL A 483 -10.11 9.74 -3.57
C VAL A 483 -10.09 8.65 -2.50
N ASN A 484 -9.66 7.44 -2.85
CA ASN A 484 -9.78 6.27 -1.99
C ASN A 484 -8.40 5.67 -1.68
N GLN A 485 -8.02 5.63 -0.40
CA GLN A 485 -6.92 4.82 0.10
C GLN A 485 -7.48 3.46 0.55
N ASN A 486 -7.27 2.44 -0.28
CA ASN A 486 -7.77 1.07 -0.06
C ASN A 486 -6.65 0.05 0.18
N GLY A 487 -5.42 0.36 -0.19
CA GLY A 487 -4.26 -0.50 0.06
C GLY A 487 -3.75 -0.41 1.50
N THR A 488 -3.13 -1.47 1.99
CA THR A 488 -2.54 -1.55 3.34
C THR A 488 -1.28 -0.68 3.52
N GLY A 489 -0.71 -0.18 2.43
CA GLY A 489 0.46 0.68 2.41
C GLY A 489 0.21 2.13 2.82
N THR A 490 1.15 3.01 2.45
CA THR A 490 1.10 4.45 2.74
C THR A 490 1.11 5.27 1.46
N THR A 491 0.08 6.07 1.21
CA THR A 491 0.13 7.10 0.16
C THR A 491 0.52 8.44 0.81
N VAL A 492 1.62 9.05 0.35
CA VAL A 492 2.11 10.34 0.84
C VAL A 492 1.77 11.42 -0.18
N PHE A 493 0.89 12.36 0.18
CA PHE A 493 0.54 13.50 -0.67
C PHE A 493 1.55 14.63 -0.49
N THR A 494 2.09 15.14 -1.60
CA THR A 494 3.14 16.17 -1.62
C THR A 494 2.77 17.43 -2.41
N ALA A 495 1.58 17.45 -3.04
CA ALA A 495 1.01 18.61 -3.72
C ALA A 495 -0.20 19.17 -2.94
N GLN A 496 -0.57 20.43 -3.17
CA GLN A 496 -1.74 21.05 -2.52
C GLN A 496 -3.02 20.68 -3.28
N HIS A 497 -3.71 19.63 -2.84
CA HIS A 497 -4.87 19.09 -3.55
C HIS A 497 -6.12 19.99 -3.44
N THR A 498 -6.97 20.01 -4.46
CA THR A 498 -8.13 20.94 -4.55
C THR A 498 -9.47 20.26 -4.84
N TYR A 499 -9.49 18.95 -5.06
CA TYR A 499 -10.71 18.18 -5.33
C TYR A 499 -11.75 18.26 -4.19
N SER A 500 -13.03 18.21 -4.54
CA SER A 500 -14.14 18.35 -3.57
C SER A 500 -14.91 17.05 -3.28
N GLY A 501 -14.69 15.99 -4.06
CA GLY A 501 -15.26 14.67 -3.76
C GLY A 501 -14.64 14.08 -2.49
N ALA A 502 -15.36 13.19 -1.82
CA ALA A 502 -14.95 12.66 -0.53
C ALA A 502 -13.64 11.85 -0.60
N THR A 503 -12.81 11.99 0.43
CA THR A 503 -11.65 11.15 0.69
C THR A 503 -12.07 9.98 1.57
N HIS A 504 -11.81 8.75 1.13
CA HIS A 504 -12.07 7.54 1.92
C HIS A 504 -10.75 6.84 2.26
N ILE A 505 -10.48 6.62 3.54
CA ILE A 505 -9.33 5.86 4.03
C ILE A 505 -9.87 4.56 4.61
N SER A 506 -10.00 3.55 3.74
CA SER A 506 -10.60 2.25 4.05
C SER A 506 -9.62 1.33 4.79
N ALA A 507 -8.34 1.44 4.45
CA ALA A 507 -7.22 0.69 5.04
C ALA A 507 -5.92 1.48 4.92
N GLY A 508 -4.87 1.07 5.63
CA GLY A 508 -3.53 1.64 5.49
C GLY A 508 -3.45 3.11 5.92
N VAL A 509 -2.56 3.89 5.30
CA VAL A 509 -2.27 5.26 5.70
C VAL A 509 -2.40 6.23 4.51
N LEU A 510 -3.13 7.33 4.70
CA LEU A 510 -2.99 8.53 3.87
C LEU A 510 -2.20 9.57 4.68
N ARG A 511 -0.98 9.88 4.22
CA ARG A 511 -0.02 10.74 4.92
C ARG A 511 0.17 12.08 4.22
N ALA A 512 0.28 13.15 5.00
CA ALA A 512 0.74 14.45 4.53
C ALA A 512 2.27 14.48 4.43
N GLY A 513 2.80 14.82 3.25
CA GLY A 513 4.22 15.07 3.03
C GLY A 513 4.62 16.54 3.20
N THR A 514 3.65 17.45 3.28
CA THR A 514 3.85 18.90 3.49
C THR A 514 2.59 19.55 4.08
N ALA A 515 2.68 20.80 4.51
CA ALA A 515 1.53 21.58 4.99
C ALA A 515 0.52 21.88 3.87
N SER A 516 -0.77 21.91 4.23
CA SER A 516 -1.89 22.19 3.30
C SER A 516 -1.92 21.27 2.06
N THR A 517 -1.50 20.01 2.21
CA THR A 517 -1.52 19.02 1.12
C THR A 517 -2.89 18.39 0.96
N PHE A 518 -3.58 18.03 2.06
CA PHE A 518 -4.94 17.52 2.00
C PHE A 518 -5.92 18.61 1.53
N SER A 519 -6.94 18.21 0.76
CA SER A 519 -7.85 19.17 0.15
C SER A 519 -8.80 19.78 1.19
N PRO A 520 -8.84 21.12 1.35
CA PRO A 520 -9.78 21.80 2.23
C PRO A 520 -11.24 21.64 1.76
N ASN A 521 -11.46 21.24 0.51
CA ASN A 521 -12.78 21.08 -0.09
C ASN A 521 -13.33 19.64 0.08
N SER A 522 -12.52 18.68 0.53
CA SER A 522 -12.90 17.26 0.60
C SER A 522 -13.30 16.84 2.01
N ALA A 523 -14.46 16.19 2.15
CA ALA A 523 -14.81 15.49 3.39
C ALA A 523 -13.96 14.21 3.54
N VAL A 524 -13.44 13.94 4.74
CA VAL A 524 -12.52 12.82 5.01
C VAL A 524 -13.19 11.77 5.88
N ASN A 525 -13.27 10.54 5.38
CA ASN A 525 -13.82 9.37 6.06
C ASN A 525 -12.68 8.41 6.44
N VAL A 526 -12.38 8.30 7.73
CA VAL A 526 -11.36 7.39 8.28
C VAL A 526 -12.07 6.15 8.82
N ALA A 527 -11.95 5.01 8.12
CA ALA A 527 -12.48 3.73 8.57
C ALA A 527 -11.60 3.11 9.68
N THR A 528 -12.09 2.09 10.38
CA THR A 528 -11.39 1.47 11.52
C THR A 528 -9.99 0.92 11.21
N ALA A 529 -9.75 0.45 9.97
CA ALA A 529 -8.44 -0.01 9.52
C ALA A 529 -7.59 1.08 8.82
N GLY A 530 -8.11 2.31 8.74
CA GLY A 530 -7.49 3.45 8.08
C GLY A 530 -6.83 4.43 9.05
N THR A 531 -5.77 5.09 8.59
CA THR A 531 -5.08 6.16 9.30
C THR A 531 -4.97 7.42 8.43
N LEU A 532 -5.43 8.55 8.95
CA LEU A 532 -5.08 9.89 8.44
C LEU A 532 -3.85 10.38 9.22
N ASP A 533 -2.71 10.55 8.54
CA ASP A 533 -1.45 10.91 9.18
C ASP A 533 -1.00 12.30 8.74
N LEU A 534 -0.97 13.26 9.65
CA LEU A 534 -0.54 14.63 9.39
C LEU A 534 0.98 14.78 9.39
N SER A 535 1.73 13.80 9.93
CA SER A 535 3.20 13.82 9.98
C SER A 535 3.81 15.12 10.57
N GLY A 536 3.10 15.79 11.48
CA GLY A 536 3.51 17.07 12.08
C GLY A 536 3.16 18.33 11.27
N TYR A 537 2.48 18.18 10.13
CA TYR A 537 2.10 19.30 9.27
C TYR A 537 0.64 19.73 9.50
N SER A 538 0.40 21.03 9.61
CA SER A 538 -0.97 21.58 9.64
C SER A 538 -1.72 21.38 8.32
N GLN A 539 -2.96 20.91 8.43
CA GLN A 539 -3.87 20.61 7.31
C GLN A 539 -5.22 21.29 7.51
N SER A 540 -5.93 21.50 6.40
CA SER A 540 -7.34 21.89 6.40
C SER A 540 -8.10 20.92 5.49
N VAL A 541 -9.27 20.48 5.93
CA VAL A 541 -10.14 19.52 5.24
C VAL A 541 -11.60 19.93 5.39
N GLY A 542 -12.48 19.33 4.59
CA GLY A 542 -13.94 19.40 4.78
C GLY A 542 -14.38 18.64 6.04
N ALA A 543 -15.63 18.17 6.07
CA ALA A 543 -16.14 17.41 7.22
C ALA A 543 -15.32 16.14 7.49
N VAL A 544 -15.01 15.85 8.76
CA VAL A 544 -14.24 14.67 9.18
C VAL A 544 -15.15 13.64 9.85
N HIS A 545 -15.06 12.39 9.42
CA HIS A 545 -15.74 11.24 10.00
C HIS A 545 -14.68 10.24 10.48
N ASN A 546 -14.53 10.04 11.79
CA ASN A 546 -13.41 9.26 12.36
C ASN A 546 -13.87 8.00 13.11
N ALA A 547 -13.69 6.83 12.49
CA ALA A 547 -13.82 5.51 13.10
C ALA A 547 -12.46 4.78 13.27
N GLY A 548 -11.36 5.39 12.80
CA GLY A 548 -10.01 4.83 12.79
C GLY A 548 -9.01 5.67 13.60
N LEU A 549 -7.83 5.92 13.03
CA LEU A 549 -6.80 6.75 13.65
C LEU A 549 -6.58 8.06 12.87
N ILE A 550 -6.59 9.18 13.58
CA ILE A 550 -5.97 10.43 13.13
C ILE A 550 -4.67 10.59 13.90
N ASN A 551 -3.53 10.55 13.21
CA ASN A 551 -2.21 10.79 13.79
C ASN A 551 -1.77 12.21 13.48
N MET A 552 -1.57 13.05 14.50
CA MET A 552 -1.09 14.42 14.29
C MET A 552 0.39 14.47 13.89
N GLY A 553 1.16 13.44 14.22
CA GLY A 553 2.58 13.30 13.88
C GLY A 553 3.41 12.71 15.02
N THR A 554 3.24 11.43 15.35
CA THR A 554 3.96 10.78 16.45
C THR A 554 5.47 11.11 16.45
N GLY A 555 5.96 11.75 17.52
CA GLY A 555 7.38 12.08 17.68
C GLY A 555 7.84 13.38 17.03
N THR A 556 6.95 14.16 16.38
CA THR A 556 7.25 15.53 15.97
C THR A 556 7.09 16.51 17.13
N PRO A 557 7.70 17.71 17.07
CA PRO A 557 7.35 18.79 17.98
C PRO A 557 5.84 19.10 17.91
N PRO A 558 5.20 19.43 19.04
CA PRO A 558 3.78 19.75 19.08
C PRO A 558 3.48 21.09 18.43
N GLY A 559 2.35 21.17 17.72
CA GLY A 559 1.85 22.39 17.07
C GLY A 559 1.08 22.15 15.78
N ALA A 560 0.99 20.91 15.29
CA ALA A 560 0.24 20.56 14.09
C ALA A 560 -1.27 20.77 14.31
N THR A 561 -1.97 21.30 13.31
CA THR A 561 -3.42 21.54 13.39
C THR A 561 -4.18 20.81 12.29
N LEU A 562 -5.23 20.06 12.66
CA LEU A 562 -6.23 19.57 11.72
C LEU A 562 -7.43 20.51 11.76
N THR A 563 -7.62 21.32 10.72
CA THR A 563 -8.75 22.26 10.64
C THR A 563 -9.89 21.64 9.84
N THR A 564 -11.11 21.66 10.38
CA THR A 564 -12.32 21.18 9.72
C THR A 564 -13.54 22.04 10.11
N PRO A 565 -14.55 22.21 9.25
CA PRO A 565 -15.81 22.81 9.68
C PRO A 565 -16.59 21.91 10.65
N THR A 566 -16.56 20.58 10.49
CA THR A 566 -17.45 19.62 11.19
C THR A 566 -16.70 18.33 11.49
N TYR A 567 -16.79 17.84 12.72
CA TYR A 567 -16.15 16.57 13.13
C TYR A 567 -17.18 15.59 13.70
N VAL A 568 -17.18 14.35 13.20
CA VAL A 568 -18.08 13.28 13.63
C VAL A 568 -17.24 12.10 14.14
N GLY A 569 -17.19 11.94 15.46
CA GLY A 569 -16.51 10.84 16.12
C GLY A 569 -17.34 9.55 16.09
N GLN A 570 -16.77 8.46 15.56
CA GLN A 570 -17.39 7.14 15.47
C GLN A 570 -16.58 6.10 16.28
N GLY A 571 -16.12 6.49 17.46
CA GLY A 571 -15.22 5.67 18.29
C GLY A 571 -13.75 5.70 17.85
N GLY A 572 -13.42 6.45 16.79
CA GLY A 572 -12.04 6.65 16.35
C GLY A 572 -11.19 7.45 17.34
N THR A 573 -9.88 7.36 17.16
CA THR A 573 -8.86 7.99 18.02
C THR A 573 -8.19 9.16 17.31
N ILE A 574 -7.78 10.18 18.08
CA ILE A 574 -6.83 11.22 17.64
C ILE A 574 -5.58 11.13 18.53
N ALA A 575 -4.43 10.83 17.93
CA ALA A 575 -3.13 10.80 18.61
C ALA A 575 -2.43 12.16 18.45
N MET A 576 -2.16 12.83 19.58
CA MET A 576 -1.65 14.21 19.65
C MET A 576 -0.33 14.24 20.43
N ASN A 577 0.62 15.08 20.01
CA ASN A 577 1.77 15.45 20.82
C ASN A 577 1.43 16.72 21.63
N THR A 578 1.88 16.78 22.88
CA THR A 578 1.68 17.95 23.75
C THR A 578 2.89 18.13 24.67
N TYR A 579 3.41 19.35 24.78
CA TYR A 579 4.35 19.70 25.83
C TYR A 579 3.57 19.86 27.15
N LEU A 580 3.68 18.90 28.07
CA LEU A 580 2.98 18.96 29.35
C LEU A 580 3.71 19.91 30.33
N GLY A 581 3.33 21.19 30.28
CA GLY A 581 3.79 22.27 31.15
C GLY A 581 2.61 23.05 31.75
N ALA A 582 2.78 24.37 31.89
CA ALA A 582 1.73 25.27 32.39
C ALA A 582 0.68 25.59 31.30
N ASP A 583 -0.25 26.51 31.61
CA ASP A 583 -1.26 27.00 30.66
C ASP A 583 -0.68 27.44 29.32
N GLY A 584 -1.42 27.18 28.23
CA GLY A 584 -1.01 27.58 26.89
C GLY A 584 0.24 26.88 26.35
N SER A 585 0.72 25.80 27.00
CA SER A 585 1.84 25.01 26.47
C SER A 585 1.57 24.49 25.05
N PRO A 586 2.60 24.35 24.19
CA PRO A 586 2.43 23.85 22.83
C PRO A 586 1.75 22.48 22.74
N SER A 587 0.74 22.38 21.88
CA SER A 587 0.02 21.13 21.58
C SER A 587 -0.39 21.07 20.13
N ASP A 588 -0.44 19.85 19.59
CA ASP A 588 -1.23 19.55 18.39
C ASP A 588 -2.72 19.77 18.68
N ARG A 589 -3.49 20.24 17.69
CA ARG A 589 -4.91 20.61 17.88
C ARG A 589 -5.84 20.15 16.76
N LEU A 590 -7.02 19.67 17.15
CA LEU A 590 -8.18 19.64 16.27
C LEU A 590 -8.85 21.03 16.32
N VAL A 591 -8.94 21.71 15.19
CA VAL A 591 -9.59 23.03 15.07
C VAL A 591 -10.92 22.87 14.34
N VAL A 592 -12.02 23.20 15.01
CA VAL A 592 -13.38 23.12 14.46
C VAL A 592 -13.88 24.53 14.17
N ASN A 593 -14.17 24.82 12.90
CA ASN A 593 -14.38 26.17 12.40
C ASN A 593 -15.83 26.39 11.91
N GLY A 594 -16.66 27.02 12.75
CA GLY A 594 -18.03 27.44 12.43
C GLY A 594 -19.12 26.35 12.37
N GLY A 595 -18.77 25.06 12.33
CA GLY A 595 -19.74 23.96 12.32
C GLY A 595 -19.94 23.27 13.68
N MET A 596 -20.10 21.95 13.67
CA MET A 596 -20.45 21.19 14.87
C MET A 596 -19.60 19.94 15.04
N VAL A 597 -19.39 19.56 16.30
CA VAL A 597 -18.88 18.24 16.68
C VAL A 597 -20.05 17.34 17.08
N SER A 598 -20.01 16.08 16.67
CA SER A 598 -20.97 15.06 17.11
C SER A 598 -20.33 13.68 17.26
N GLY A 599 -21.05 12.75 17.88
CA GLY A 599 -20.52 11.44 18.22
C GLY A 599 -19.44 11.51 19.30
N ALA A 600 -18.50 10.55 19.30
CA ALA A 600 -17.44 10.46 20.31
C ALA A 600 -16.11 9.96 19.74
N SER A 601 -14.99 10.49 20.25
CA SER A 601 -13.63 10.05 19.93
C SER A 601 -12.70 10.09 21.15
N SER A 602 -11.73 9.19 21.17
CA SER A 602 -10.66 9.18 22.18
C SER A 602 -9.50 10.08 21.75
N LEU A 603 -9.03 10.94 22.64
CA LEU A 603 -7.78 11.69 22.50
C LEU A 603 -6.68 10.90 23.21
N ILE A 604 -5.61 10.52 22.50
CA ILE A 604 -4.40 9.94 23.11
C ILE A 604 -3.31 10.99 23.01
N VAL A 605 -2.87 11.51 24.15
CA VAL A 605 -1.85 12.55 24.23
C VAL A 605 -0.51 11.95 24.63
N SER A 606 0.53 12.26 23.86
CA SER A 606 1.93 11.91 24.12
C SER A 606 2.70 13.13 24.64
N ASN A 607 3.43 12.97 25.74
CA ASN A 607 4.22 14.07 26.32
C ASN A 607 5.49 14.34 25.49
N ALA A 608 5.53 15.48 24.81
CA ALA A 608 6.65 15.93 23.99
C ALA A 608 7.70 16.70 24.82
N GLY A 609 8.21 16.06 25.89
CA GLY A 609 9.29 16.59 26.73
C GLY A 609 8.88 17.62 27.79
N GLY A 610 7.59 17.74 28.09
CA GLY A 610 7.09 18.56 29.19
C GLY A 610 7.46 17.98 30.56
N ALA A 611 7.98 18.83 31.46
CA ALA A 611 8.42 18.42 32.80
C ALA A 611 7.27 18.35 33.83
N GLY A 612 6.05 18.76 33.47
CA GLY A 612 4.92 18.90 34.37
C GLY A 612 4.94 20.22 35.16
N ALA A 613 3.82 20.94 35.15
CA ALA A 613 3.59 22.15 35.93
C ALA A 613 2.10 22.31 36.24
N VAL A 614 1.75 23.20 37.17
CA VAL A 614 0.34 23.50 37.48
C VAL A 614 -0.26 24.44 36.42
N THR A 615 -1.37 24.04 35.80
CA THR A 615 -2.23 24.91 34.98
C THR A 615 -3.14 25.75 35.87
N LEU A 616 -2.83 27.02 36.07
CA LEU A 616 -3.58 27.93 36.95
C LEU A 616 -4.73 28.67 36.25
N GLY A 617 -4.83 28.55 34.92
CA GLY A 617 -5.86 29.17 34.10
C GLY A 617 -6.62 28.16 33.23
N ASN A 618 -6.70 28.43 31.93
CA ASN A 618 -7.52 27.64 31.02
C ASN A 618 -7.02 26.21 30.76
N GLY A 619 -5.72 25.94 30.96
CA GLY A 619 -5.08 24.68 30.63
C GLY A 619 -4.36 24.67 29.27
N ILE A 620 -4.08 23.47 28.76
CA ILE A 620 -3.41 23.23 27.48
C ILE A 620 -4.46 22.83 26.44
N LEU A 621 -4.63 23.64 25.40
CA LEU A 621 -5.69 23.49 24.40
C LEU A 621 -5.44 22.32 23.44
N LEU A 622 -6.38 21.36 23.36
CA LEU A 622 -6.35 20.21 22.44
C LEU A 622 -7.39 20.29 21.32
N VAL A 623 -8.59 20.79 21.63
CA VAL A 623 -9.67 20.98 20.64
C VAL A 623 -10.13 22.42 20.71
N GLU A 624 -9.99 23.12 19.59
CA GLU A 624 -10.22 24.56 19.46
C GLU A 624 -11.50 24.79 18.65
N ALA A 625 -12.53 25.34 19.28
CA ALA A 625 -13.79 25.68 18.62
C ALA A 625 -13.82 27.18 18.29
N VAL A 626 -13.83 27.53 17.00
CA VAL A 626 -13.78 28.92 16.52
C VAL A 626 -14.99 29.28 15.66
N ASN A 627 -15.22 30.58 15.48
CA ASN A 627 -16.26 31.15 14.60
C ASN A 627 -17.68 30.61 14.84
N GLY A 628 -18.02 30.31 16.10
CA GLY A 628 -19.33 29.78 16.49
C GLY A 628 -19.44 28.25 16.50
N ALA A 629 -18.33 27.52 16.31
CA ALA A 629 -18.33 26.07 16.39
C ALA A 629 -18.83 25.54 17.75
N THR A 630 -19.54 24.42 17.74
CA THR A 630 -20.13 23.81 18.94
C THR A 630 -19.59 22.40 19.20
N THR A 631 -19.41 22.05 20.48
CA THR A 631 -19.01 20.71 20.92
C THR A 631 -19.91 20.22 22.06
N PRO A 632 -20.54 19.03 21.96
CA PRO A 632 -21.35 18.47 23.05
C PRO A 632 -20.47 17.90 24.17
N MET A 633 -21.03 17.75 25.37
CA MET A 633 -20.38 16.97 26.43
C MET A 633 -20.24 15.51 25.97
N GLY A 634 -19.08 14.90 26.25
CA GLY A 634 -18.77 13.53 25.80
C GLY A 634 -18.27 13.40 24.36
N ALA A 635 -18.15 14.50 23.60
CA ALA A 635 -17.55 14.47 22.25
C ALA A 635 -16.12 13.91 22.24
N PHE A 636 -15.36 14.21 23.29
CA PHE A 636 -14.00 13.74 23.47
C PHE A 636 -13.83 13.15 24.87
N THR A 637 -13.12 12.03 24.93
CA THR A 637 -12.61 11.44 26.18
C THR A 637 -11.10 11.30 26.07
N LEU A 638 -10.40 11.20 27.20
CA LEU A 638 -8.97 10.91 27.17
C LEU A 638 -8.78 9.39 27.14
N GLY A 639 -8.15 8.88 26.08
CA GLY A 639 -7.87 7.47 25.85
C GLY A 639 -6.58 6.96 26.50
N ASN A 640 -5.81 7.84 27.16
CA ASN A 640 -4.65 7.44 27.94
C ASN A 640 -5.04 6.53 29.13
N PRO A 641 -4.23 5.50 29.48
CA PRO A 641 -4.47 4.66 30.65
C PRO A 641 -4.68 5.48 31.94
N GLY A 642 -5.64 5.06 32.76
CA GLY A 642 -6.02 5.77 33.98
C GLY A 642 -6.89 7.03 33.77
N GLY A 643 -7.13 7.47 32.53
CA GLY A 643 -7.98 8.62 32.21
C GLY A 643 -7.31 10.00 32.41
N TYR A 644 -5.98 10.03 32.51
CA TYR A 644 -5.16 11.25 32.59
C TYR A 644 -3.83 11.04 31.86
N VAL A 645 -3.04 12.11 31.65
CA VAL A 645 -1.63 11.99 31.20
C VAL A 645 -0.70 12.50 32.29
N ALA A 646 0.39 11.78 32.53
CA ALA A 646 1.35 12.11 33.59
C ALA A 646 2.50 12.97 33.08
N ALA A 647 2.84 14.02 33.82
CA ALA A 647 4.15 14.68 33.75
C ALA A 647 4.51 15.30 35.11
N GLY A 648 5.75 15.09 35.55
CA GLY A 648 6.16 15.44 36.91
C GLY A 648 5.31 14.70 37.96
N PRO A 649 4.91 15.34 39.07
CA PRO A 649 3.95 14.76 40.01
C PRO A 649 2.48 14.90 39.57
N TYR A 650 2.19 15.50 38.42
CA TYR A 650 0.84 15.94 38.06
C TYR A 650 0.11 14.98 37.12
N ALA A 651 -1.21 14.88 37.31
CA ALA A 651 -2.16 14.23 36.41
C ALA A 651 -2.90 15.29 35.57
N TYR A 652 -2.69 15.28 34.26
CA TYR A 652 -3.41 16.14 33.31
C TYR A 652 -4.68 15.44 32.86
N THR A 653 -5.84 15.96 33.28
CA THR A 653 -7.17 15.46 32.92
C THR A 653 -7.85 16.39 31.91
N LEU A 654 -8.77 15.82 31.12
CA LEU A 654 -9.44 16.52 30.02
C LEU A 654 -10.72 17.24 30.51
N TYR A 655 -10.80 18.55 30.23
CA TYR A 655 -11.95 19.39 30.53
C TYR A 655 -12.51 20.07 29.28
N ARG A 656 -13.83 20.21 29.22
CA ARG A 656 -14.55 21.05 28.24
C ARG A 656 -14.78 22.44 28.85
N SER A 657 -14.82 23.48 28.01
CA SER A 657 -14.85 24.91 28.36
C SER A 657 -13.54 25.43 28.92
N SER A 658 -13.19 26.67 28.58
CA SER A 658 -12.21 27.48 29.30
C SER A 658 -12.71 27.87 30.69
N VAL A 659 -11.81 28.31 31.58
CA VAL A 659 -12.16 28.79 32.94
C VAL A 659 -12.69 30.22 32.88
N ASP A 660 -12.10 31.06 32.03
CA ASP A 660 -12.47 32.46 31.80
C ASP A 660 -13.70 32.67 30.89
N THR A 661 -14.35 31.58 30.46
CA THR A 661 -15.46 31.54 29.49
C THR A 661 -15.16 32.01 28.05
N SER A 662 -13.92 32.40 27.71
CA SER A 662 -13.52 32.76 26.34
C SER A 662 -13.67 31.62 25.32
N GLY A 663 -13.60 30.37 25.77
CA GLY A 663 -13.59 29.16 24.95
C GLY A 663 -14.55 28.09 25.47
N GLN A 664 -15.83 28.43 25.69
CA GLN A 664 -16.86 27.52 26.23
C GLN A 664 -17.07 26.20 25.46
N GLN A 665 -16.67 26.17 24.18
CA GLN A 665 -16.83 25.03 23.28
C GLN A 665 -15.49 24.28 23.04
N SER A 666 -14.37 24.80 23.56
CA SER A 666 -13.02 24.22 23.42
C SER A 666 -12.71 23.22 24.53
N TRP A 667 -11.68 22.39 24.31
CA TRP A 667 -11.25 21.34 25.25
C TRP A 667 -9.78 21.47 25.61
N TYR A 668 -9.49 21.31 26.90
CA TYR A 668 -8.19 21.61 27.52
C TYR A 668 -7.75 20.46 28.43
N LEU A 669 -6.45 20.16 28.48
CA LEU A 669 -5.85 19.44 29.59
C LEU A 669 -5.59 20.40 30.75
N ARG A 670 -5.94 19.98 31.97
CA ARG A 670 -5.61 20.69 33.22
C ARG A 670 -4.98 19.75 34.22
N SER A 671 -4.06 20.29 35.01
CA SER A 671 -3.36 19.62 36.10
C SER A 671 -3.83 20.12 37.47
N THR A 672 -5.09 20.55 37.57
CA THR A 672 -5.74 21.07 38.78
C THR A 672 -7.09 20.40 38.98
N VAL A 673 -7.49 20.19 40.23
CA VAL A 673 -8.78 19.58 40.57
C VAL A 673 -9.89 20.63 40.42
N ASP A 674 -10.94 20.28 39.69
CA ASP A 674 -12.20 21.04 39.71
C ASP A 674 -12.95 20.75 41.01
N CYS A 675 -12.84 21.67 41.98
CA CYS A 675 -13.48 21.55 43.28
C CYS A 675 -15.00 21.74 43.27
N ALA A 676 -15.60 22.26 42.19
CA ALA A 676 -17.05 22.28 42.03
C ALA A 676 -17.57 20.90 41.57
N ALA A 677 -16.82 20.21 40.70
CA ALA A 677 -17.12 18.84 40.29
C ALA A 677 -16.75 17.78 41.35
N ALA A 678 -15.69 18.02 42.13
CA ALA A 678 -15.18 17.10 43.15
C ALA A 678 -15.10 17.72 44.56
N PRO A 679 -16.20 18.25 45.14
CA PRO A 679 -16.20 18.96 46.43
C PRO A 679 -15.79 18.06 47.61
N ASN A 680 -15.79 16.74 47.42
CA ASN A 680 -15.34 15.79 48.42
C ASN A 680 -13.83 15.50 48.41
N ASN A 681 -13.11 15.85 47.35
CA ASN A 681 -11.67 15.64 47.24
C ASN A 681 -10.94 16.43 48.35
N PRO A 682 -10.05 15.80 49.15
CA PRO A 682 -9.40 16.50 50.26
C PRO A 682 -8.57 17.72 49.86
N ALA A 683 -8.02 17.77 48.64
CA ALA A 683 -7.33 18.95 48.12
C ALA A 683 -8.25 20.19 48.04
N CYS A 684 -9.57 19.99 47.97
CA CYS A 684 -10.59 21.04 47.91
C CYS A 684 -11.17 21.41 49.28
N LYS A 685 -10.96 20.59 50.32
CA LYS A 685 -11.55 20.78 51.65
C LYS A 685 -10.72 21.63 52.60
N ASN A 686 -9.40 21.70 52.38
CA ASN A 686 -8.50 22.50 53.21
C ASN A 686 -7.29 22.99 52.38
N PRO A 687 -7.27 24.26 51.91
CA PRO A 687 -6.12 24.83 51.23
C PRO A 687 -5.05 25.24 52.26
N GLU A 688 -4.46 24.27 52.96
CA GLU A 688 -3.25 24.53 53.74
C GLU A 688 -2.09 24.71 52.74
N PRO A 689 -1.43 25.88 52.70
CA PRO A 689 -0.38 26.12 51.72
C PRO A 689 0.83 25.22 52.01
N PRO A 690 1.58 24.79 50.97
CA PRO A 690 2.84 24.10 51.19
C PRO A 690 3.78 25.01 52.02
N PRO A 691 4.56 24.44 52.95
CA PRO A 691 5.35 25.24 53.90
C PRO A 691 6.49 25.98 53.19
N ASN A 692 6.30 27.27 52.93
CA ASN A 692 7.32 28.18 52.38
C ASN A 692 7.21 29.59 53.00
N PRO A 693 8.27 30.42 52.93
CA PRO A 693 8.45 31.60 53.80
C PRO A 693 7.58 32.82 53.44
N PRO A 694 7.47 33.83 54.33
CA PRO A 694 6.47 34.89 54.20
C PRO A 694 6.75 35.89 53.06
N GLY A 695 5.70 36.20 52.30
CA GLY A 695 5.65 37.23 51.26
C GLY A 695 4.32 38.04 51.31
N PRO A 696 4.26 39.20 50.64
CA PRO A 696 3.14 40.16 50.70
C PRO A 696 1.84 39.66 50.01
N PRO A 697 0.68 40.34 50.20
CA PRO A 697 -0.62 39.69 50.27
C PRO A 697 -1.29 39.24 48.96
N VAL A 698 -2.29 38.38 49.14
CA VAL A 698 -2.99 37.55 48.14
C VAL A 698 -4.00 38.32 47.27
N PRO A 699 -3.97 38.18 45.92
CA PRO A 699 -5.07 38.55 45.01
C PRO A 699 -6.12 37.41 44.86
N PRO A 700 -7.30 37.65 44.25
CA PRO A 700 -8.54 36.96 44.66
C PRO A 700 -8.73 35.53 44.12
N SER A 701 -9.54 34.76 44.87
CA SER A 701 -9.75 33.31 44.77
C SER A 701 -8.50 32.48 45.14
N PRO A 702 -8.62 31.43 45.98
CA PRO A 702 -7.57 30.42 46.05
C PRO A 702 -7.36 29.84 44.65
N PRO A 703 -6.11 29.67 44.17
CA PRO A 703 -5.86 28.94 42.94
C PRO A 703 -6.35 27.50 43.09
N ALA A 704 -6.94 26.94 42.03
CA ALA A 704 -7.43 25.56 42.04
C ALA A 704 -6.28 24.60 42.44
N PRO A 705 -6.51 23.67 43.37
CA PRO A 705 -5.44 22.86 43.93
C PRO A 705 -4.86 21.91 42.86
N PRO A 706 -3.54 21.61 42.88
CA PRO A 706 -2.94 20.72 41.90
C PRO A 706 -3.55 19.32 41.93
N ASN A 707 -3.80 18.76 40.74
CA ASN A 707 -4.19 17.37 40.55
C ASN A 707 -2.93 16.52 40.51
N TYR A 708 -2.56 15.94 41.65
CA TYR A 708 -1.44 15.00 41.72
C TYR A 708 -1.85 13.63 41.16
N ARG A 709 -0.90 12.92 40.55
CA ARG A 709 -1.18 11.57 40.00
C ARG A 709 -1.12 10.50 41.09
N PRO A 710 -1.88 9.39 40.96
CA PRO A 710 -1.93 8.35 41.99
C PRO A 710 -0.57 7.75 42.35
N GLU A 711 0.36 7.63 41.39
CA GLU A 711 1.70 7.07 41.63
C GLU A 711 2.56 7.91 42.58
N VAL A 712 2.18 9.16 42.87
CA VAL A 712 2.80 9.93 43.95
C VAL A 712 2.57 9.23 45.30
N SER A 713 1.38 8.67 45.56
CA SER A 713 1.11 7.90 46.78
C SER A 713 1.97 6.64 46.88
N THR A 714 2.08 5.84 45.82
CA THR A 714 2.87 4.59 45.86
C THR A 714 4.37 4.85 46.09
N ALA A 715 4.92 5.91 45.48
CA ALA A 715 6.28 6.35 45.75
C ALA A 715 6.47 6.89 47.18
N VAL A 716 5.51 7.62 47.74
CA VAL A 716 5.57 8.13 49.13
C VAL A 716 5.47 6.99 50.16
N ALA A 717 4.68 5.94 49.89
CA ALA A 717 4.61 4.77 50.76
C ALA A 717 5.90 3.90 50.76
N THR A 718 6.74 4.04 49.72
CA THR A 718 7.91 3.17 49.51
C THR A 718 8.91 3.21 50.67
N PRO A 719 9.36 4.37 51.21
CA PRO A 719 10.30 4.38 52.32
C PRO A 719 9.69 3.91 53.66
N GLU A 720 8.40 4.14 53.91
CA GLU A 720 7.71 3.57 55.09
C GLU A 720 7.72 2.03 55.04
N LEU A 721 7.47 1.45 53.86
CA LEU A 721 7.48 0.00 53.67
C LEU A 721 8.88 -0.60 53.92
N ALA A 722 9.95 0.11 53.52
CA ALA A 722 11.34 -0.30 53.76
C ALA A 722 11.72 -0.28 55.25
N LEU A 723 11.23 0.71 56.01
CA LEU A 723 11.38 0.77 57.48
C LEU A 723 10.66 -0.40 58.17
N ARG A 724 9.41 -0.66 57.79
CA ARG A 724 8.62 -1.78 58.32
C ARG A 724 9.28 -3.13 57.99
N TYR A 725 9.81 -3.29 56.78
CA TYR A 725 10.58 -4.47 56.41
C TYR A 725 11.83 -4.64 57.29
N GLY A 726 12.67 -3.62 57.40
CA GLY A 726 13.94 -3.72 58.15
C GLY A 726 13.72 -4.05 59.64
N SER A 727 12.79 -3.35 60.28
CA SER A 727 12.46 -3.55 61.71
C SER A 727 11.86 -4.93 62.01
N THR A 728 11.16 -5.56 61.06
CA THR A 728 10.55 -6.91 61.20
C THR A 728 11.60 -8.01 61.47
N PHE A 729 12.84 -7.87 61.01
CA PHE A 729 13.88 -8.90 61.17
C PHE A 729 14.77 -8.74 62.41
N LEU A 730 14.69 -7.60 63.12
CA LEU A 730 15.41 -7.38 64.38
C LEU A 730 14.71 -8.09 65.56
N ASP A 731 13.44 -7.74 65.77
CA ASP A 731 12.56 -8.23 66.84
C ASP A 731 13.14 -8.15 68.26
N SER A 732 12.40 -8.70 69.24
CA SER A 732 12.94 -8.98 70.57
C SER A 732 13.71 -10.31 70.62
N LEU A 733 14.61 -10.46 71.59
CA LEU A 733 15.36 -11.69 71.85
C LEU A 733 14.46 -12.94 71.83
N HIS A 734 13.41 -12.95 72.66
CA HIS A 734 12.49 -14.07 72.82
C HIS A 734 11.62 -14.35 71.57
N GLU A 735 11.50 -13.42 70.64
CA GLU A 735 10.82 -13.65 69.35
C GLU A 735 11.78 -14.09 68.24
N ARG A 736 13.05 -13.69 68.33
CA ARG A 736 14.10 -14.05 67.36
C ARG A 736 14.63 -15.47 67.60
N ILE A 737 14.81 -15.85 68.86
CA ILE A 737 15.36 -17.17 69.22
C ILE A 737 14.47 -17.98 70.19
N GLY A 738 13.34 -17.48 70.69
CA GLY A 738 12.54 -18.20 71.69
C GLY A 738 13.21 -18.25 73.06
N GLU A 739 12.83 -19.21 73.91
CA GLU A 739 13.38 -19.33 75.26
C GLU A 739 14.76 -19.99 75.31
N GLU A 740 15.72 -19.37 76.01
CA GLU A 740 17.07 -19.91 76.17
C GLU A 740 17.16 -21.08 77.19
N ARG A 741 16.10 -21.29 77.99
CA ARG A 741 16.11 -22.25 79.12
C ARG A 741 16.07 -23.73 78.74
N PHE A 742 15.88 -24.05 77.47
CA PHE A 742 15.78 -25.44 77.01
C PHE A 742 17.08 -26.25 77.07
N GLN A 743 18.22 -25.60 77.32
CA GLN A 743 19.53 -26.22 77.21
C GLN A 743 20.47 -25.76 78.33
N HIS A 744 20.57 -26.58 79.38
CA HIS A 744 21.76 -26.69 80.21
C HIS A 744 22.57 -27.91 79.74
N PRO A 745 23.59 -27.76 78.87
CA PRO A 745 24.70 -28.71 78.83
C PRO A 745 25.41 -28.67 80.19
N SER A 746 25.95 -29.82 80.63
CA SER A 746 26.80 -29.87 81.82
C SER A 746 28.00 -28.94 81.64
N ALA A 747 28.45 -28.31 82.73
CA ALA A 747 29.63 -27.46 82.73
C ALA A 747 30.90 -28.31 82.59
N ASP A 748 31.27 -28.66 81.37
CA ASP A 748 32.66 -28.84 80.91
C ASP A 748 32.67 -29.02 79.38
N MET A 749 33.77 -28.58 78.75
CA MET A 749 33.98 -28.42 77.30
C MET A 749 33.23 -27.24 76.65
N GLY A 750 34.00 -26.33 76.04
CA GLY A 750 33.46 -25.33 75.13
C GLY A 750 32.95 -26.03 73.87
N GLY A 751 31.66 -25.88 73.56
CA GLY A 751 31.03 -26.71 72.55
C GLY A 751 29.72 -26.18 71.99
N ASN A 752 29.49 -26.63 70.77
CA ASN A 752 28.22 -26.80 70.08
C ASN A 752 27.56 -25.51 69.58
N ALA A 753 27.67 -25.34 68.26
CA ALA A 753 26.85 -24.39 67.51
C ALA A 753 25.37 -24.68 67.74
N ARG A 754 24.56 -23.61 67.75
CA ARG A 754 23.11 -23.68 67.66
C ARG A 754 22.69 -23.07 66.34
N VAL A 755 21.81 -23.74 65.61
CA VAL A 755 21.18 -23.21 64.40
C VAL A 755 19.70 -22.96 64.72
N TRP A 756 19.20 -21.83 64.28
CA TRP A 756 17.79 -21.48 64.39
C TRP A 756 17.25 -20.96 63.07
N GLY A 757 15.95 -21.10 62.87
CA GLY A 757 15.26 -20.57 61.70
C GLY A 757 13.82 -20.25 62.02
N ARG A 758 13.28 -19.18 61.43
CA ARG A 758 11.90 -18.73 61.63
C ARG A 758 11.27 -18.19 60.36
N LEU A 759 10.01 -18.55 60.16
CA LEU A 759 9.10 -17.92 59.21
C LEU A 759 8.40 -16.76 59.92
N ILE A 760 8.33 -15.62 59.23
CA ILE A 760 7.74 -14.38 59.73
C ILE A 760 6.65 -13.96 58.75
N GLY A 761 5.46 -13.66 59.26
CA GLY A 761 4.38 -13.00 58.54
C GLY A 761 3.89 -11.78 59.31
N VAL A 762 3.72 -10.66 58.64
CA VAL A 762 3.10 -9.44 59.16
C VAL A 762 2.04 -8.98 58.16
N THR A 763 0.88 -8.58 58.66
CA THR A 763 -0.14 -7.85 57.90
C THR A 763 -0.55 -6.63 58.71
N GLY A 764 -0.82 -5.50 58.07
CA GLY A 764 -1.27 -4.32 58.79
C GLY A 764 -1.80 -3.24 57.86
N GLU A 765 -2.53 -2.31 58.45
CA GLU A 765 -3.06 -1.12 57.79
C GLU A 765 -2.31 0.11 58.33
N ARG A 766 -2.07 1.09 57.45
CA ARG A 766 -1.51 2.39 57.77
C ARG A 766 -2.54 3.43 57.40
N ASN A 767 -3.08 4.10 58.42
CA ASN A 767 -3.97 5.24 58.23
C ASN A 767 -3.09 6.50 58.21
N GLY A 768 -2.97 7.10 57.02
CA GLY A 768 -2.26 8.33 56.72
C GLY A 768 -3.03 9.56 57.20
N SER A 769 -2.98 10.67 56.45
CA SER A 769 -3.74 11.88 56.80
C SER A 769 -5.08 11.93 56.07
N ASN A 770 -6.09 12.63 56.64
CA ASN A 770 -7.35 12.91 55.91
C ASN A 770 -7.14 13.73 54.62
N ALA A 771 -5.93 14.27 54.39
CA ALA A 771 -5.50 14.95 53.16
C ALA A 771 -4.54 14.09 52.31
N GLY A 772 -4.38 12.80 52.62
CA GLY A 772 -3.44 11.88 52.00
C GLY A 772 -2.02 12.43 51.98
N ILE A 773 -1.39 12.37 50.81
CA ILE A 773 -0.03 12.88 50.52
C ILE A 773 0.16 14.39 50.74
N LEU A 774 -0.91 15.17 50.91
CA LEU A 774 -0.83 16.61 51.17
C LEU A 774 -0.59 16.91 52.67
N GLY A 775 -1.00 16.00 53.55
CA GLY A 775 -0.73 16.11 54.98
C GLY A 775 0.61 15.47 55.38
N SER A 776 1.00 15.64 56.64
CA SER A 776 2.31 15.17 57.14
C SER A 776 2.45 13.65 57.23
N ARG A 777 1.36 12.89 57.40
CA ARG A 777 1.38 11.43 57.66
C ARG A 777 1.41 10.53 56.42
N GLY A 778 1.42 11.09 55.21
CA GLY A 778 1.41 10.31 53.97
C GLY A 778 0.06 9.67 53.59
N PRO A 779 0.07 8.73 52.62
CA PRO A 779 -1.12 8.04 52.10
C PRO A 779 -1.58 6.89 53.02
N ASP A 780 -2.82 6.45 52.81
CA ASP A 780 -3.34 5.20 53.39
C ASP A 780 -2.80 3.99 52.60
N PHE A 781 -2.47 2.90 53.29
CA PHE A 781 -2.11 1.63 52.64
C PHE A 781 -2.24 0.38 53.53
N ASP A 782 -2.61 -0.74 52.90
CA ASP A 782 -2.58 -2.08 53.48
C ASP A 782 -1.29 -2.79 53.10
N TYR A 783 -0.48 -3.19 54.08
CA TYR A 783 0.81 -3.85 53.86
C TYR A 783 0.87 -5.29 54.38
N LYS A 784 1.65 -6.10 53.67
CA LYS A 784 2.00 -7.49 54.01
C LYS A 784 3.51 -7.65 53.90
N ILE A 785 4.12 -8.28 54.89
CA ILE A 785 5.54 -8.63 54.90
C ILE A 785 5.64 -10.12 55.20
N TYR A 786 6.37 -10.86 54.39
CA TYR A 786 6.69 -12.26 54.66
C TYR A 786 8.17 -12.53 54.42
N GLY A 787 8.77 -13.37 55.25
CA GLY A 787 10.18 -13.70 55.13
C GLY A 787 10.60 -14.95 55.88
N LEU A 788 11.76 -15.48 55.48
CA LEU A 788 12.50 -16.52 56.17
C LEU A 788 13.78 -15.89 56.74
N GLN A 789 14.04 -16.13 58.02
CA GLN A 789 15.28 -15.76 58.68
C GLN A 789 15.92 -16.99 59.29
N SER A 790 17.21 -17.19 59.07
CA SER A 790 17.98 -18.28 59.68
C SER A 790 19.31 -17.80 60.20
N GLY A 791 19.73 -18.33 61.34
CA GLY A 791 20.94 -17.90 62.03
C GLY A 791 21.67 -19.03 62.74
N VAL A 792 22.91 -18.76 63.08
CA VAL A 792 23.80 -19.67 63.80
C VAL A 792 24.54 -18.93 64.90
N ASP A 793 24.58 -19.52 66.09
CA ASP A 793 25.46 -19.13 67.18
C ASP A 793 26.89 -19.56 66.83
N VAL A 794 27.79 -18.59 66.62
CA VAL A 794 29.22 -18.83 66.31
C VAL A 794 30.09 -18.80 67.57
N TYR A 795 29.57 -18.25 68.66
CA TYR A 795 30.23 -18.16 69.96
C TYR A 795 29.20 -18.40 71.07
N ARG A 796 29.52 -19.29 72.01
CA ARG A 796 28.72 -19.57 73.20
C ARG A 796 29.64 -19.89 74.37
N ARG A 797 29.54 -19.15 75.46
CA ARG A 797 30.38 -19.34 76.65
C ARG A 797 29.62 -19.10 77.94
N THR A 798 29.77 -20.01 78.90
CA THR A 798 29.45 -19.75 80.31
C THR A 798 30.69 -19.23 81.02
N ASN A 799 30.57 -18.11 81.73
CA ASN A 799 31.66 -17.48 82.47
C ASN A 799 31.72 -18.02 83.91
N ALA A 800 32.89 -17.86 84.57
CA ALA A 800 33.11 -18.35 85.92
C ALA A 800 32.20 -17.69 86.99
N ASN A 801 31.62 -16.54 86.70
CA ASN A 801 30.62 -15.86 87.54
C ASN A 801 29.19 -16.42 87.36
N GLY A 802 28.97 -17.39 86.47
CA GLY A 802 27.67 -17.97 86.14
C GLY A 802 26.85 -17.20 85.10
N SER A 803 27.40 -16.16 84.45
CA SER A 803 26.76 -15.53 83.29
C SER A 803 27.03 -16.34 82.01
N MET A 804 26.25 -16.07 80.96
CA MET A 804 26.41 -16.66 79.63
C MET A 804 26.50 -15.58 78.55
N ASP A 805 27.37 -15.78 77.56
CA ASP A 805 27.52 -14.93 76.38
C ASP A 805 27.29 -15.77 75.12
N HIS A 806 26.31 -15.35 74.31
CA HIS A 806 26.00 -15.93 73.01
C HIS A 806 26.29 -14.89 71.92
N ALA A 807 26.93 -15.25 70.81
CA ALA A 807 27.01 -14.39 69.65
C ALA A 807 26.90 -15.19 68.35
N GLY A 808 26.31 -14.58 67.32
CA GLY A 808 25.96 -15.28 66.09
C GLY A 808 25.70 -14.37 64.92
N ILE A 809 25.47 -14.99 63.76
CA ILE A 809 25.10 -14.33 62.50
C ILE A 809 23.78 -14.89 61.98
N TYR A 810 23.05 -14.11 61.20
CA TYR A 810 21.86 -14.54 60.48
C TYR A 810 21.78 -13.94 59.08
N ALA A 811 21.11 -14.66 58.19
CA ALA A 811 20.61 -14.13 56.93
C ALA A 811 19.08 -14.14 56.95
N ALA A 812 18.46 -13.19 56.26
CA ALA A 812 17.04 -13.20 55.99
C ALA A 812 16.74 -12.78 54.56
N PHE A 813 15.67 -13.32 54.00
CA PHE A 813 15.08 -12.86 52.76
C PHE A 813 13.56 -12.79 52.90
N GLY A 814 12.94 -11.88 52.18
CA GLY A 814 11.51 -11.67 52.24
C GLY A 814 11.03 -10.63 51.24
N ARG A 815 9.71 -10.49 51.17
CA ARG A 815 9.03 -9.47 50.37
C ARG A 815 8.14 -8.63 51.27
N ALA A 816 8.06 -7.34 50.97
CA ALA A 816 7.01 -6.47 51.44
C ALA A 816 6.17 -5.98 50.24
N THR A 817 4.86 -5.97 50.40
CA THR A 817 3.91 -5.41 49.43
C THR A 817 2.94 -4.51 50.18
N ALA A 818 2.64 -3.34 49.64
CA ALA A 818 1.58 -2.45 50.13
C ALA A 818 0.63 -2.09 48.98
N ASP A 819 -0.65 -2.36 49.17
CA ASP A 819 -1.72 -1.86 48.31
C ASP A 819 -2.07 -0.45 48.83
N VAL A 820 -1.86 0.57 48.00
CA VAL A 820 -1.83 1.99 48.42
C VAL A 820 -3.03 2.74 47.83
N ASP A 821 -3.63 3.61 48.64
CA ASP A 821 -4.69 4.51 48.19
C ASP A 821 -4.18 5.93 47.89
N HIS A 822 -4.89 6.60 46.98
CA HIS A 822 -4.66 7.98 46.63
C HIS A 822 -5.46 8.93 47.53
N LEU A 823 -5.08 10.22 47.52
CA LEU A 823 -5.66 11.24 48.40
C LEU A 823 -7.18 11.40 48.28
N ASP A 824 -7.80 10.89 47.22
CA ASP A 824 -9.26 10.91 47.00
C ASP A 824 -9.92 9.52 47.03
N GLY A 825 -9.26 8.53 47.66
CA GLY A 825 -9.81 7.19 47.90
C GLY A 825 -9.82 6.27 46.68
N ARG A 826 -9.14 6.65 45.59
CA ARG A 826 -8.87 5.79 44.44
C ARG A 826 -7.65 4.90 44.75
N ALA A 827 -7.66 3.64 44.31
CA ALA A 827 -6.46 2.81 44.36
C ALA A 827 -5.30 3.47 43.58
N ALA A 828 -4.19 3.74 44.27
CA ALA A 828 -2.99 4.34 43.69
C ALA A 828 -2.08 3.32 42.98
N GLY A 829 -2.19 2.06 43.36
CA GLY A 829 -1.37 0.97 42.85
C GLY A 829 -0.76 0.15 43.99
N GLN A 830 0.25 -0.64 43.66
CA GLN A 830 0.97 -1.46 44.63
C GLN A 830 2.42 -0.99 44.73
N ALA A 831 2.87 -0.68 45.95
CA ALA A 831 4.29 -0.58 46.26
C ALA A 831 4.82 -1.96 46.64
N ALA A 832 5.96 -2.39 46.10
CA ALA A 832 6.53 -3.70 46.43
C ALA A 832 8.05 -3.66 46.46
N MET A 833 8.62 -4.47 47.35
CA MET A 833 10.06 -4.64 47.47
C MET A 833 10.43 -6.05 47.94
N ASP A 834 11.53 -6.56 47.41
CA ASP A 834 12.22 -7.72 47.94
C ASP A 834 13.45 -7.23 48.74
N GLY A 835 13.74 -7.91 49.85
CA GLY A 835 14.85 -7.56 50.73
C GLY A 835 15.76 -8.73 51.02
N VAL A 836 17.05 -8.46 51.13
CA VAL A 836 18.06 -9.41 51.62
C VAL A 836 18.81 -8.77 52.78
N THR A 837 18.75 -9.39 53.93
CA THR A 837 19.32 -8.90 55.20
C THR A 837 20.43 -9.83 55.65
N LEU A 838 21.56 -9.26 56.07
CA LEU A 838 22.62 -9.94 56.80
C LEU A 838 22.79 -9.25 58.15
N GLY A 839 22.76 -10.01 59.25
CA GLY A 839 22.89 -9.47 60.59
C GLY A 839 23.76 -10.30 61.50
N SER A 840 24.14 -9.71 62.62
CA SER A 840 24.87 -10.33 63.72
C SER A 840 24.32 -9.87 65.05
N TYR A 841 24.40 -10.72 66.07
CA TYR A 841 23.88 -10.47 67.40
C TYR A 841 24.86 -10.94 68.48
N TRP A 842 24.77 -10.30 69.64
CA TRP A 842 25.40 -10.71 70.89
C TRP A 842 24.40 -10.58 72.03
N THR A 843 24.21 -11.64 72.79
CA THR A 843 23.33 -11.71 73.95
C THR A 843 24.14 -12.08 75.18
N HIS A 844 24.12 -11.22 76.20
CA HIS A 844 24.65 -11.50 77.52
C HIS A 844 23.51 -11.82 78.49
N ILE A 845 23.63 -12.90 79.25
CA ILE A 845 22.66 -13.34 80.26
C ILE A 845 23.39 -13.46 81.61
N GLY A 846 23.06 -12.61 82.56
CA GLY A 846 23.61 -12.65 83.92
C GLY A 846 23.19 -13.90 84.70
N LYS A 847 23.91 -14.20 85.79
CA LYS A 847 23.66 -15.37 86.65
C LYS A 847 22.22 -15.47 87.16
N GLU A 848 21.57 -14.33 87.41
CA GLU A 848 20.19 -14.25 87.90
C GLU A 848 19.13 -14.30 86.78
N GLY A 849 19.58 -14.28 85.52
CA GLY A 849 18.75 -14.39 84.31
C GLY A 849 18.44 -13.06 83.62
N TRP A 850 18.86 -11.92 84.17
CA TRP A 850 18.78 -10.64 83.46
C TRP A 850 19.60 -10.71 82.16
N TYR A 851 19.20 -9.99 81.13
CA TYR A 851 19.90 -10.01 79.84
C TYR A 851 20.10 -8.64 79.23
N ILE A 852 21.09 -8.57 78.33
CA ILE A 852 21.28 -7.53 77.32
C ILE A 852 21.41 -8.25 75.97
N ASP A 853 20.67 -7.80 74.97
CA ASP A 853 20.72 -8.31 73.61
C ASP A 853 21.03 -7.17 72.63
N ALA A 854 22.15 -7.27 71.92
CA ALA A 854 22.58 -6.32 70.91
C ALA A 854 22.52 -6.97 69.53
N VAL A 855 21.91 -6.30 68.56
CA VAL A 855 21.79 -6.76 67.17
C VAL A 855 22.22 -5.65 66.23
N ILE A 856 22.95 -5.98 65.17
CA ILE A 856 23.19 -5.12 64.02
C ILE A 856 22.83 -5.85 62.73
N GLN A 857 22.28 -5.16 61.74
CA GLN A 857 22.02 -5.72 60.41
C GLN A 857 22.20 -4.69 59.30
N GLY A 858 22.58 -5.18 58.12
CA GLY A 858 22.48 -4.48 56.86
C GLY A 858 21.45 -5.14 55.95
N THR A 859 20.58 -4.36 55.33
CA THR A 859 19.55 -4.82 54.40
C THR A 859 19.75 -4.16 53.05
N ARG A 860 19.85 -4.96 51.99
CA ARG A 860 19.72 -4.49 50.62
C ARG A 860 18.25 -4.58 50.20
N TYR A 861 17.72 -3.50 49.65
CA TYR A 861 16.36 -3.39 49.14
C TYR A 861 16.38 -3.35 47.61
N ASP A 862 15.45 -4.06 47.00
CA ASP A 862 15.12 -3.99 45.58
C ASP A 862 13.62 -3.68 45.45
N VAL A 863 13.28 -2.56 44.83
CA VAL A 863 11.92 -1.98 44.78
C VAL A 863 11.39 -2.09 43.35
N ASP A 864 10.18 -2.59 43.21
CA ASP A 864 9.48 -2.73 41.93
C ASP A 864 7.98 -2.45 42.12
N ASN A 865 7.58 -1.19 41.96
CA ASN A 865 6.19 -0.77 42.02
C ASN A 865 5.55 -0.96 40.63
N GLY A 866 5.36 -2.22 40.23
CA GLY A 866 4.93 -2.64 38.88
C GLY A 866 3.41 -2.61 38.61
N ARG A 867 2.62 -1.91 39.42
CA ARG A 867 1.16 -1.74 39.21
C ARG A 867 0.73 -0.32 39.53
N SER A 868 0.27 0.40 38.51
CA SER A 868 -0.31 1.74 38.64
C SER A 868 -1.45 1.97 37.62
N PRO A 869 -2.39 2.90 37.87
CA PRO A 869 -3.48 3.21 36.94
C PRO A 869 -3.03 3.66 35.53
N ALA A 870 -1.91 4.37 35.42
CA ALA A 870 -1.36 4.81 34.13
C ALA A 870 -0.36 3.82 33.49
N GLY A 871 -0.05 2.69 34.13
CA GLY A 871 0.97 1.75 33.65
C GLY A 871 2.42 2.24 33.78
N LEU A 872 2.64 3.27 34.60
CA LEU A 872 3.97 3.76 35.00
C LEU A 872 4.56 2.85 36.06
N ASN A 873 5.83 2.45 35.89
CA ASN A 873 6.52 1.54 36.81
C ASN A 873 7.68 2.27 37.47
N LEU A 874 7.83 2.08 38.78
CA LEU A 874 8.93 2.67 39.55
C LEU A 874 9.85 1.56 40.07
N HIS A 875 11.06 1.51 39.52
CA HIS A 875 12.13 0.63 39.99
C HIS A 875 13.23 1.45 40.68
N THR A 876 13.63 1.02 41.88
CA THR A 876 14.81 1.55 42.57
C THR A 876 15.45 0.49 43.47
N ARG A 877 16.63 0.78 44.00
CA ARG A 877 17.36 -0.09 44.92
C ARG A 877 17.94 0.75 46.05
N GLY A 878 18.19 0.14 47.19
CA GLY A 878 18.75 0.86 48.34
C GLY A 878 19.46 -0.02 49.34
N PHE A 879 20.01 0.62 50.36
CA PHE A 879 20.66 -0.05 51.48
C PHE A 879 20.19 0.60 52.78
N GLY A 880 19.92 -0.22 53.79
CA GLY A 880 19.64 0.24 55.14
C GLY A 880 20.51 -0.45 56.17
N PHE A 881 20.88 0.30 57.19
CA PHE A 881 21.56 -0.19 58.39
C PHE A 881 20.61 -0.08 59.57
N ALA A 882 20.55 -1.11 60.42
CA ALA A 882 19.76 -1.06 61.64
C ALA A 882 20.49 -1.73 62.81
N THR A 883 20.25 -1.21 64.01
CA THR A 883 20.80 -1.72 65.27
C THR A 883 19.72 -1.74 66.35
N SER A 884 19.76 -2.73 67.22
CA SER A 884 18.87 -2.90 68.37
C SER A 884 19.68 -3.17 69.63
N LEU A 885 19.27 -2.55 70.73
CA LEU A 885 19.72 -2.91 72.08
C LEU A 885 18.49 -3.16 72.95
N GLU A 886 18.29 -4.40 73.39
CA GLU A 886 17.26 -4.81 74.33
C GLU A 886 17.89 -5.19 75.68
N SER A 887 17.16 -4.98 76.77
CA SER A 887 17.46 -5.54 78.09
C SER A 887 16.19 -6.00 78.78
N GLY A 888 16.32 -6.99 79.68
CA GLY A 888 15.22 -7.48 80.50
C GLY A 888 15.67 -8.10 81.81
N TYR A 889 14.78 -8.10 82.81
CA TYR A 889 15.10 -8.54 84.17
C TYR A 889 14.03 -9.51 84.73
N PRO A 890 14.27 -10.83 84.77
CA PRO A 890 13.26 -11.80 85.20
C PRO A 890 13.13 -11.88 86.73
N VAL A 891 12.02 -11.37 87.25
CA VAL A 891 11.57 -11.57 88.64
C VAL A 891 10.78 -12.88 88.71
N ARG A 892 11.33 -13.87 89.42
CA ARG A 892 10.66 -15.16 89.65
C ARG A 892 9.61 -15.01 90.75
N LEU A 893 8.37 -15.39 90.47
CA LEU A 893 7.28 -15.40 91.47
C LEU A 893 7.22 -16.74 92.21
N ASN A 894 7.48 -17.83 91.48
CA ASN A 894 7.59 -19.20 92.00
C ASN A 894 8.38 -20.05 90.98
N GLU A 895 8.29 -21.37 91.07
CA GLU A 895 9.03 -22.31 90.20
C GLU A 895 8.57 -22.25 88.73
N GLU A 896 7.29 -21.97 88.47
CA GLU A 896 6.73 -21.91 87.11
C GLU A 896 6.69 -20.48 86.53
N TRP A 897 6.41 -19.46 87.36
CA TRP A 897 6.02 -18.12 86.89
C TRP A 897 7.12 -17.07 87.04
N VAL A 898 7.29 -16.27 85.98
CA VAL A 898 8.26 -15.17 85.87
C VAL A 898 7.58 -13.90 85.34
N ILE A 899 7.82 -12.76 85.97
CA ILE A 899 7.53 -11.43 85.43
C ILE A 899 8.86 -10.79 85.01
N GLU A 900 8.94 -10.30 83.78
CA GLU A 900 10.16 -9.76 83.19
C GLU A 900 9.85 -8.40 82.56
N PRO A 901 10.15 -7.28 83.25
CA PRO A 901 10.23 -5.97 82.61
C PRO A 901 11.31 -5.97 81.53
N GLN A 902 11.02 -5.34 80.40
CA GLN A 902 11.86 -5.26 79.22
C GLN A 902 11.92 -3.83 78.69
N ALA A 903 13.08 -3.42 78.20
CA ALA A 903 13.26 -2.18 77.46
C ALA A 903 14.11 -2.43 76.20
N GLN A 904 13.75 -1.82 75.08
CA GLN A 904 14.46 -1.97 73.81
C GLN A 904 14.55 -0.63 73.08
N LEU A 905 15.70 -0.35 72.48
CA LEU A 905 15.91 0.79 71.60
C LEU A 905 16.43 0.29 70.25
N VAL A 906 15.77 0.71 69.18
CA VAL A 906 16.13 0.38 67.79
C VAL A 906 16.43 1.68 67.05
N PHE A 907 17.59 1.73 66.38
CA PHE A 907 17.91 2.77 65.41
C PHE A 907 18.03 2.17 64.01
N GLN A 908 17.49 2.83 63.00
CA GLN A 908 17.56 2.39 61.61
C GLN A 908 17.74 3.59 60.68
N ASN A 909 18.67 3.48 59.73
CA ASN A 909 18.88 4.41 58.63
C ASN A 909 18.65 3.68 57.31
N ILE A 910 17.96 4.30 56.34
CA ILE A 910 17.78 3.78 54.98
C ILE A 910 18.15 4.87 53.96
N ASN A 911 18.97 4.51 52.99
CA ASN A 911 19.20 5.25 51.75
C ASN A 911 18.59 4.48 50.56
N LEU A 912 17.69 5.13 49.80
CA LEU A 912 17.16 4.62 48.54
C LEU A 912 17.71 5.48 47.39
N ASN A 913 18.08 4.87 46.27
CA ASN A 913 18.58 5.62 45.11
C ASN A 913 17.49 6.46 44.43
N ASP A 914 17.89 7.59 43.84
CA ASP A 914 17.09 8.33 42.85
C ASP A 914 16.59 7.40 41.73
N ALA A 915 15.38 7.68 41.23
CA ALA A 915 14.66 6.83 40.30
C ALA A 915 13.95 7.65 39.20
N ASN A 916 13.36 6.97 38.22
CA ASN A 916 12.54 7.58 37.17
C ASN A 916 11.44 6.61 36.76
N ASP A 917 10.19 7.06 36.74
CA ASP A 917 9.00 6.26 36.40
C ASP A 917 8.47 6.50 34.98
N GLY A 918 9.20 7.27 34.17
CA GLY A 918 8.82 7.69 32.83
C GLY A 918 8.09 9.04 32.77
N ALA A 919 7.51 9.50 33.89
CA ALA A 919 6.84 10.79 33.99
C ALA A 919 7.62 11.82 34.84
N ALA A 920 8.43 11.36 35.80
CA ALA A 920 9.28 12.21 36.64
C ALA A 920 10.56 11.51 37.10
N LYS A 921 11.61 12.30 37.36
CA LYS A 921 12.70 11.87 38.25
C LYS A 921 12.21 11.97 39.70
N ILE A 922 12.40 10.91 40.46
CA ILE A 922 11.99 10.80 41.85
C ILE A 922 13.23 10.70 42.74
N ARG A 923 13.25 11.47 43.83
CA ARG A 923 14.28 11.41 44.87
C ARG A 923 13.69 10.94 46.17
N PHE A 924 14.46 10.18 46.93
CA PHE A 924 14.14 9.81 48.29
C PHE A 924 15.17 10.46 49.21
N SER A 925 14.71 11.11 50.29
CA SER A 925 15.62 11.50 51.36
C SER A 925 16.16 10.26 52.07
N ASP A 926 17.32 10.39 52.71
CA ASP A 926 17.71 9.45 53.75
C ASP A 926 16.61 9.39 54.84
N VAL A 927 16.43 8.22 55.43
CA VAL A 927 15.34 7.96 56.37
C VAL A 927 15.89 7.37 57.66
N ASP A 928 15.94 8.21 58.70
CA ASP A 928 16.29 7.81 60.06
C ASP A 928 15.04 7.50 60.90
N SER A 929 15.08 6.38 61.62
CA SER A 929 14.09 5.91 62.58
C SER A 929 14.76 5.65 63.92
N LEU A 930 14.09 6.04 65.01
CA LEU A 930 14.49 5.71 66.37
C LEU A 930 13.25 5.27 67.14
N ARG A 931 13.20 3.98 67.46
CA ARG A 931 12.02 3.32 68.02
C ARG A 931 12.35 2.72 69.38
N GLY A 932 11.68 3.21 70.42
CA GLY A 932 11.79 2.69 71.78
C GLY A 932 10.60 1.81 72.16
N ARG A 933 10.83 0.72 72.89
CA ARG A 933 9.81 -0.14 73.51
C ARG A 933 10.09 -0.30 74.99
N VAL A 934 9.07 -0.18 75.82
CA VAL A 934 9.10 -0.56 77.24
C VAL A 934 7.89 -1.44 77.53
N GLY A 935 8.09 -2.60 78.15
CA GLY A 935 7.01 -3.55 78.38
C GLY A 935 7.27 -4.52 79.51
N VAL A 936 6.28 -5.36 79.79
CA VAL A 936 6.35 -6.41 80.80
C VAL A 936 5.90 -7.72 80.17
N ARG A 937 6.72 -8.75 80.31
CA ARG A 937 6.45 -10.12 79.87
C ARG A 937 6.15 -11.00 81.09
N LEU A 938 5.00 -11.66 81.08
CA LEU A 938 4.62 -12.70 82.03
C LEU A 938 4.83 -14.05 81.34
N ALA A 939 5.67 -14.91 81.91
CA ALA A 939 5.96 -16.24 81.38
C ALA A 939 5.66 -17.33 82.41
N ARG A 940 5.15 -18.47 81.95
CA ARG A 940 4.94 -19.69 82.72
C ARG A 940 5.65 -20.86 82.06
N THR A 941 6.59 -21.49 82.76
CA THR A 941 7.26 -22.72 82.32
C THR A 941 6.69 -23.92 83.08
N VAL A 942 6.31 -24.98 82.36
CA VAL A 942 5.80 -26.25 82.93
C VAL A 942 6.61 -27.44 82.41
N GLU A 943 6.80 -28.49 83.21
CA GLU A 943 7.43 -29.74 82.76
C GLU A 943 6.40 -30.64 82.06
N LEU A 944 6.78 -31.23 80.92
CA LEU A 944 5.88 -32.04 80.07
C LEU A 944 5.92 -33.54 80.38
N GLU A 945 7.05 -34.05 80.88
CA GLU A 945 7.26 -35.47 81.16
C GLU A 945 8.01 -35.66 82.50
N PRO A 946 7.33 -36.12 83.57
CA PRO A 946 7.95 -36.33 84.87
C PRO A 946 8.59 -37.73 84.99
N GLY A 947 9.80 -37.91 84.47
CA GLY A 947 10.62 -39.10 84.80
C GLY A 947 11.81 -39.43 83.89
N GLN A 948 13.00 -39.57 84.49
CA GLN A 948 14.23 -40.29 84.05
C GLN A 948 14.76 -40.16 82.59
N GLY A 949 14.13 -39.37 81.71
CA GLY A 949 14.62 -39.07 80.37
C GLY A 949 14.57 -37.57 80.07
N GLY A 950 15.69 -36.87 80.21
CA GLY A 950 15.94 -35.49 79.76
C GLY A 950 14.75 -34.51 79.75
N LYS A 951 14.48 -33.85 80.89
CA LYS A 951 13.38 -32.89 81.13
C LYS A 951 12.98 -32.07 79.88
N ARG A 952 11.79 -32.33 79.35
CA ARG A 952 11.11 -31.49 78.35
C ARG A 952 10.22 -30.48 79.08
N VAL A 953 10.27 -29.21 78.68
CA VAL A 953 9.39 -28.16 79.21
C VAL A 953 8.54 -27.52 78.09
N ALA A 954 7.49 -26.81 78.48
CA ALA A 954 6.82 -25.84 77.64
C ALA A 954 6.79 -24.50 78.38
N THR A 955 7.13 -23.42 77.70
CA THR A 955 6.98 -22.06 78.24
C THR A 955 5.94 -21.33 77.42
N THR A 956 4.87 -20.88 78.05
CA THR A 956 3.91 -19.94 77.47
C THR A 956 4.16 -18.55 78.03
N TRP A 957 3.98 -17.52 77.21
CA TRP A 957 4.22 -16.14 77.65
C TRP A 957 3.26 -15.15 77.00
N LEU A 958 2.99 -14.07 77.72
CA LEU A 958 2.22 -12.90 77.31
C LEU A 958 3.09 -11.67 77.56
N ARG A 959 3.13 -10.71 76.63
CA ARG A 959 3.84 -9.44 76.79
C ARG A 959 2.95 -8.28 76.37
N ALA A 960 2.85 -7.28 77.24
CA ALA A 960 2.28 -5.97 76.92
C ALA A 960 3.40 -4.92 76.92
N SER A 961 3.46 -4.08 75.89
CA SER A 961 4.46 -3.00 75.77
C SER A 961 3.85 -1.70 75.26
N LEU A 962 4.42 -0.58 75.69
CA LEU A 962 4.33 0.71 75.01
C LEU A 962 5.51 0.83 74.05
N VAL A 963 5.25 1.30 72.84
CA VAL A 963 6.25 1.54 71.80
C VAL A 963 6.12 2.97 71.32
N ASN A 964 7.22 3.67 71.04
CA ASN A 964 7.20 5.01 70.47
C ASN A 964 8.27 5.20 69.39
N GLU A 965 7.88 5.77 68.24
CA GLU A 965 8.78 6.26 67.19
C GLU A 965 9.07 7.75 67.39
N PHE A 966 10.34 8.13 67.38
CA PHE A 966 10.82 9.46 67.76
C PHE A 966 11.29 10.33 66.57
N LEU A 967 11.82 9.76 65.50
CA LEU A 967 12.55 10.54 64.46
C LEU A 967 11.94 10.48 63.05
N THR A 968 11.30 9.38 62.66
CA THR A 968 10.92 9.09 61.27
C THR A 968 10.09 10.18 60.57
N ASN A 969 10.66 10.79 59.52
CA ASN A 969 9.99 11.74 58.61
C ASN A 969 10.57 11.67 57.17
N PRO A 970 10.42 10.54 56.45
CA PRO A 970 10.82 10.40 55.05
C PRO A 970 10.18 11.47 54.16
N THR A 971 10.96 11.96 53.18
CA THR A 971 10.50 12.88 52.13
C THR A 971 10.79 12.30 50.75
N THR A 972 9.76 12.17 49.91
CA THR A 972 9.89 11.79 48.49
C THR A 972 9.67 13.03 47.62
N GLN A 973 10.54 13.28 46.65
CA GLN A 973 10.48 14.48 45.79
C GLN A 973 10.36 14.14 44.31
N PHE A 974 9.51 14.85 43.58
CA PHE A 974 9.27 14.65 42.15
C PHE A 974 9.77 15.84 41.33
N SER A 975 10.49 15.62 40.24
CA SER A 975 10.87 16.69 39.31
C SER A 975 9.64 17.31 38.64
N ALA A 976 9.55 18.63 38.63
CA ALA A 976 8.60 19.43 37.86
C ALA A 976 9.32 20.58 37.14
N GLN A 977 8.62 21.32 36.28
CA GLN A 977 9.16 22.45 35.51
C GLN A 977 9.85 23.52 36.39
N ASN A 978 9.32 23.75 37.60
CA ASN A 978 9.82 24.76 38.54
C ASN A 978 10.70 24.17 39.66
N GLY A 979 11.25 22.97 39.48
CA GLY A 979 12.08 22.27 40.47
C GLY A 979 11.39 21.06 41.09
N TYR A 980 11.91 20.57 42.21
CA TYR A 980 11.43 19.36 42.87
C TYR A 980 10.28 19.65 43.85
N VAL A 981 9.16 18.91 43.71
CA VAL A 981 7.98 18.99 44.59
C VAL A 981 8.07 17.90 45.67
N PRO A 982 8.15 18.25 46.97
CA PRO A 982 8.30 17.29 48.07
C PRO A 982 6.96 16.83 48.67
N PHE A 983 6.91 15.56 49.10
CA PHE A 983 5.81 14.94 49.84
C PHE A 983 6.38 14.18 51.06
N ARG A 984 5.65 14.11 52.18
CA ARG A 984 6.17 13.58 53.46
C ARG A 984 5.32 12.44 54.03
N SER A 985 5.93 11.60 54.86
CA SER A 985 5.30 10.45 55.53
C SER A 985 5.79 10.29 56.98
N ASP A 986 5.40 11.21 57.87
CA ASP A 986 5.78 11.20 59.29
C ASP A 986 5.15 10.00 60.02
N MET A 987 5.99 9.16 60.64
CA MET A 987 5.59 7.94 61.36
C MET A 987 5.66 8.09 62.90
N LYS A 988 5.93 9.29 63.43
CA LYS A 988 6.11 9.51 64.87
C LYS A 988 4.81 9.33 65.65
N GLY A 989 4.82 8.40 66.59
CA GLY A 989 3.68 8.14 67.44
C GLY A 989 3.94 7.04 68.45
N MET A 990 3.02 6.93 69.40
CA MET A 990 3.01 5.90 70.43
C MET A 990 1.98 4.82 70.07
N SER A 991 2.35 3.57 70.22
CA SER A 991 1.51 2.39 70.00
C SER A 991 1.53 1.47 71.22
N VAL A 992 0.48 0.66 71.36
CA VAL A 992 0.40 -0.44 72.31
C VAL A 992 0.66 -1.74 71.55
N GLN A 993 1.57 -2.55 72.06
CA GLN A 993 1.91 -3.86 71.51
C GLN A 993 1.52 -4.96 72.50
N LEU A 994 0.77 -5.96 72.03
CA LEU A 994 0.42 -7.17 72.78
C LEU A 994 0.91 -8.39 72.01
N ASN A 995 1.74 -9.22 72.64
CA ASN A 995 2.25 -10.46 72.05
C ASN A 995 1.93 -11.65 72.97
N VAL A 996 1.61 -12.79 72.38
CA VAL A 996 1.48 -14.08 73.06
C VAL A 996 2.32 -15.12 72.32
N GLY A 997 2.97 -16.02 73.05
CA GLY A 997 3.79 -17.06 72.44
C GLY A 997 3.96 -18.30 73.31
N ALA A 998 4.51 -19.34 72.67
CA ALA A 998 4.87 -20.60 73.30
C ALA A 998 6.18 -21.13 72.71
N ASP A 999 7.04 -21.71 73.54
CA ASP A 999 8.22 -22.49 73.13
C ASP A 999 8.13 -23.87 73.78
N VAL A 1000 8.30 -24.92 72.98
CA VAL A 1000 8.06 -26.32 73.37
C VAL A 1000 9.26 -27.18 72.98
N GLY A 1001 9.81 -27.89 73.97
CA GLY A 1001 10.88 -28.86 73.76
C GLY A 1001 10.35 -30.11 73.04
N VAL A 1002 10.77 -30.33 71.81
CA VAL A 1002 10.38 -31.51 71.00
C VAL A 1002 11.34 -32.68 71.25
N LYS A 1003 12.64 -32.40 71.34
CA LYS A 1003 13.70 -33.33 71.79
C LYS A 1003 14.69 -32.57 72.66
N ARG A 1004 15.60 -33.28 73.34
CA ARG A 1004 16.66 -32.67 74.18
C ARG A 1004 17.46 -31.55 73.48
N ASN A 1005 17.61 -31.63 72.16
CA ASN A 1005 18.36 -30.66 71.36
C ASN A 1005 17.50 -29.88 70.34
N LEU A 1006 16.18 -30.10 70.30
CA LEU A 1006 15.24 -29.48 69.35
C LEU A 1006 14.06 -28.85 70.09
N SER A 1007 13.87 -27.53 69.96
CA SER A 1007 12.63 -26.86 70.36
C SER A 1007 11.97 -26.16 69.18
N VAL A 1008 10.65 -25.97 69.29
CA VAL A 1008 9.81 -25.24 68.33
C VAL A 1008 9.08 -24.16 69.11
N TYR A 1009 9.09 -22.94 68.58
CA TYR A 1009 8.38 -21.81 69.16
C TYR A 1009 7.44 -21.17 68.14
N ALA A 1010 6.36 -20.60 68.65
CA ALA A 1010 5.43 -19.80 67.88
C ALA A 1010 5.00 -18.58 68.69
N SER A 1011 4.79 -17.46 68.01
CA SER A 1011 4.20 -16.26 68.62
C SER A 1011 3.26 -15.56 67.66
N ALA A 1012 2.23 -14.94 68.23
CA ALA A 1012 1.34 -14.02 67.55
C ALA A 1012 1.33 -12.70 68.32
N GLY A 1013 1.21 -11.59 67.62
CA GLY A 1013 1.11 -10.28 68.25
C GLY A 1013 0.29 -9.29 67.44
N SER A 1014 -0.20 -8.27 68.13
CA SER A 1014 -0.85 -7.11 67.55
C SER A 1014 -0.18 -5.84 68.05
N GLU A 1015 -0.11 -4.82 67.21
CA GLU A 1015 0.33 -3.48 67.56
C GLU A 1015 -0.66 -2.45 67.02
N ILE A 1016 -1.14 -1.57 67.88
CA ILE A 1016 -2.21 -0.60 67.59
C ILE A 1016 -1.71 0.81 67.91
N SER A 1017 -1.80 1.74 66.96
CA SER A 1017 -1.44 3.14 67.17
C SER A 1017 -2.46 3.85 68.07
N LEU A 1018 -1.99 4.53 69.11
CA LEU A 1018 -2.84 5.32 70.02
C LEU A 1018 -3.39 6.60 69.38
N LYS A 1019 -2.82 7.03 68.23
CA LYS A 1019 -3.33 8.14 67.43
C LYS A 1019 -4.39 7.71 66.40
N GLY A 1020 -4.65 6.41 66.27
CA GLY A 1020 -5.51 5.85 65.21
C GLY A 1020 -4.81 5.66 63.86
N ASP A 1021 -3.49 5.88 63.80
CA ASP A 1021 -2.67 5.88 62.55
C ASP A 1021 -2.44 4.47 61.94
N GLY A 1022 -3.25 3.48 62.30
CA GLY A 1022 -3.18 2.09 61.83
C GLY A 1022 -2.91 1.05 62.92
N GLN A 1023 -2.98 -0.22 62.51
CA GLN A 1023 -2.74 -1.40 63.34
C GLN A 1023 -2.02 -2.49 62.52
N SER A 1024 -1.37 -3.44 63.20
CA SER A 1024 -0.77 -4.59 62.55
C SER A 1024 -0.89 -5.86 63.38
N PHE A 1025 -0.84 -6.99 62.70
CA PHE A 1025 -0.81 -8.34 63.25
C PHE A 1025 0.43 -9.05 62.72
N ASN A 1026 1.15 -9.73 63.59
CA ASN A 1026 2.31 -10.55 63.22
C ASN A 1026 2.15 -11.99 63.75
N GLY A 1027 2.67 -12.93 62.97
CA GLY A 1027 2.75 -14.34 63.31
C GLY A 1027 4.14 -14.86 62.97
N LYS A 1028 4.77 -15.57 63.91
CA LYS A 1028 6.14 -16.08 63.78
C LYS A 1028 6.15 -17.54 64.22
N VAL A 1029 6.79 -18.40 63.43
CA VAL A 1029 7.01 -19.82 63.77
C VAL A 1029 8.47 -20.14 63.53
N GLY A 1030 9.16 -20.65 64.54
CA GLY A 1030 10.58 -20.95 64.46
C GLY A 1030 10.97 -22.24 65.17
N LEU A 1031 12.19 -22.68 64.88
CA LEU A 1031 12.80 -23.87 65.46
C LEU A 1031 14.25 -23.57 65.87
N LYS A 1032 14.70 -24.25 66.92
CA LYS A 1032 16.09 -24.26 67.41
C LYS A 1032 16.62 -25.67 67.41
N LEU A 1033 17.79 -25.88 66.81
CA LEU A 1033 18.56 -27.11 66.89
C LEU A 1033 19.94 -26.79 67.49
N ALA A 1034 20.27 -27.41 68.63
CA ALA A 1034 21.66 -27.47 69.08
C ALA A 1034 22.31 -28.77 68.64
N PHE A 1035 23.60 -28.70 68.38
CA PHE A 1035 24.45 -29.85 68.10
C PHE A 1035 25.11 -30.38 69.38
#